data_AF-A0A3C1DTF7-F1
#
_entry.id   AF-A0A3C1DTF7-F1
#
_cell.length_a   1.000
_cell.length_b   1.000
_cell.length_c   1.000
_cell.angle_alpha   90.00
_cell.angle_beta   90.00
_cell.angle_gamma   90.00
#
_symmetry.space_group_name_H-M   'P 1'
#
loop_
_entity.id
_entity.type
_entity.pdbx_description
1 polymer ?
#
loop_
_entity_poly.entity_id
_entity_poly.type
_entity_poly.pdbx_seq_one_letter_code
_entity_poly.pdbx_strand_id
1 'polypeptide(L)'
;ATLTGATLAGADLTSATLAGVISGSLTGTPTALPTDWVLVNNYLAGPAANLTAATLSGADLTNVNLSAANLTGATLTGATLTNTDLSSATLRRVVSGSLTGTPTALPTNWSLVQGYLVGPEADLSGAQLAGAALSGQDLAGATAPGIVLTGAGLVGTDFTGATLTDALVGGADLSAANLTSADLTGALLTGSTVAGADFTSATLTRLKACTVGGVPVALPTPWSLVASCLVGPTADLTGGSFTGADLSELDLHDTKFKGADLDNAILDRANLTGADLSDATLRNTSLTASTLTNVDLSSAVLTGNDLAGLDLSTATLDRIRPSALTYSSSTALPTGWRKVGAFIIGPRVDLTDADLAGLSLHGMNLTDVILAGATLQEADLADTVLTDSTITDADFRRADLTGVTSGGLVGTPLHIPVGWRLIDGTLLGQGAKAPGIDLTGRNLAGINLTNAVLTGADLTDANLAGAYLIATNFNAATLNGADLTGANMDGVDLTNAKVRFAVLLQAKLTGATLKNTDLHNSNLTYVNAKGSDATAADLTNVDLTYSSFYGADLTTANLLSARGITTANVDSVTWRQTICPDGTISEAHLGGSCINALDTTAPRAAITAPSGSFQSAASFAVRWRGTDAESPVVSYQVQSAQRPARSTQPLSPWTDWRAFTTATSGTFAGVPDTAYCFRVRATNAAGLESSWSSVACTTTPLDDRALTRSSGWRFLTGPASLKFFNNTTTASARSGAALTSPTSRTVKQVALVAYKCRTCGSVTIFVGSTKVASTSLRANTSGSRSLITLPALRTAKSGKIRLIVGSGGGQVRIDAVLSRSS
;
A
#
# COMPACT_ATOMS: atom_id res chain seq x y z
N ALA A 1 59.51 64.45 -7.71
CA ALA A 1 59.86 63.59 -8.86
C ALA A 1 59.33 62.18 -8.62
N THR A 2 59.05 61.40 -9.67
CA THR A 2 58.64 59.99 -9.55
C THR A 2 59.79 59.11 -10.00
N LEU A 3 60.34 58.33 -9.08
CA LEU A 3 61.48 57.44 -9.29
C LEU A 3 61.09 55.95 -9.23
N THR A 4 59.80 55.63 -9.28
CA THR A 4 59.32 54.25 -9.22
C THR A 4 59.96 53.38 -10.32
N GLY A 5 60.58 52.26 -9.93
CA GLY A 5 61.27 51.34 -10.84
C GLY A 5 62.63 51.83 -11.36
N ALA A 6 63.12 52.98 -10.91
CA ALA A 6 64.43 53.49 -11.33
C ALA A 6 65.58 52.66 -10.73
N THR A 7 66.71 52.62 -11.43
CA THR A 7 67.97 52.13 -10.87
C THR A 7 68.80 53.30 -10.33
N LEU A 8 69.28 53.18 -9.09
CA LEU A 8 70.10 54.18 -8.42
C LEU A 8 71.56 53.73 -8.27
N ALA A 9 71.96 52.63 -8.93
CA ALA A 9 73.33 52.12 -8.84
C ALA A 9 74.36 53.20 -9.23
N GLY A 10 75.21 53.60 -8.29
CA GLY A 10 76.27 54.59 -8.55
C GLY A 10 75.82 56.06 -8.51
N ALA A 11 74.54 56.35 -8.25
CA ALA A 11 74.03 57.71 -8.19
C ALA A 11 74.46 58.41 -6.88
N ASP A 12 75.08 59.59 -7.01
CA ASP A 12 75.34 60.50 -5.88
C ASP A 12 74.22 61.55 -5.83
N LEU A 13 73.38 61.46 -4.80
CA LEU A 13 72.24 62.34 -4.57
C LEU A 13 72.48 63.34 -3.42
N THR A 14 73.70 63.50 -2.93
CA THR A 14 74.02 64.34 -1.74
C THR A 14 73.41 65.75 -1.75
N SER A 15 73.37 66.40 -2.91
CA SER A 15 72.84 67.77 -3.08
C SER A 15 71.40 67.80 -3.63
N ALA A 16 70.74 66.65 -3.75
CA ALA A 16 69.40 66.56 -4.32
C ALA A 16 68.33 67.00 -3.30
N THR A 17 67.35 67.78 -3.75
CA THR A 17 66.12 68.04 -2.97
C THR A 17 65.11 66.94 -3.24
N LEU A 18 64.93 66.04 -2.27
CA LEU A 18 64.09 64.85 -2.41
C LEU A 18 62.70 64.98 -1.75
N ALA A 19 62.38 66.11 -1.13
CA ALA A 19 61.04 66.35 -0.56
C ALA A 19 59.94 66.13 -1.62
N GLY A 20 58.90 65.37 -1.26
CA GLY A 20 57.81 64.99 -2.13
C GLY A 20 58.17 63.96 -3.22
N VAL A 21 59.35 63.33 -3.15
CA VAL A 21 59.72 62.26 -4.09
C VAL A 21 58.80 61.06 -3.91
N ILE A 22 58.28 60.54 -5.01
CA ILE A 22 57.58 59.26 -5.07
C ILE A 22 58.60 58.21 -5.48
N SER A 23 58.77 57.17 -4.68
CA SER A 23 59.72 56.09 -4.95
C SER A 23 59.06 54.73 -4.71
N GLY A 24 59.73 53.66 -5.15
CA GLY A 24 59.26 52.28 -4.99
C GLY A 24 59.86 51.38 -6.06
N SER A 25 60.08 50.11 -5.72
CA SER A 25 60.74 49.14 -6.63
C SER A 25 62.09 49.64 -7.17
N LEU A 26 62.79 50.48 -6.41
CA LEU A 26 64.13 50.93 -6.76
C LEU A 26 65.10 49.75 -6.79
N THR A 27 66.06 49.78 -7.71
CA THR A 27 67.13 48.78 -7.81
C THR A 27 68.50 49.43 -7.74
N GLY A 28 69.50 48.71 -7.24
CA GLY A 28 70.84 49.25 -7.07
C GLY A 28 70.99 50.22 -5.89
N THR A 29 72.21 50.35 -5.38
CA THR A 29 72.52 51.18 -4.22
C THR A 29 73.15 52.50 -4.67
N PRO A 30 72.60 53.68 -4.27
CA PRO A 30 73.24 54.96 -4.51
C PRO A 30 74.57 55.05 -3.77
N THR A 31 75.53 55.80 -4.31
CA THR A 31 76.83 56.05 -3.66
C THR A 31 76.70 56.98 -2.48
N ALA A 32 75.74 57.92 -2.53
CA ALA A 32 75.42 58.80 -1.41
C ALA A 32 73.98 59.35 -1.52
N LEU A 33 73.35 59.58 -0.37
CA LEU A 33 72.04 60.22 -0.23
C LEU A 33 72.19 61.55 0.53
N PRO A 34 71.22 62.49 0.42
CA PRO A 34 71.17 63.65 1.31
C PRO A 34 71.13 63.22 2.78
N THR A 35 71.54 64.12 3.67
CA THR A 35 71.38 63.93 5.12
C THR A 35 69.92 63.61 5.47
N ASP A 36 69.71 62.66 6.39
CA ASP A 36 68.40 62.15 6.83
C ASP A 36 67.60 61.33 5.81
N TRP A 37 68.19 60.97 4.65
CA TRP A 37 67.58 60.07 3.67
C TRP A 37 68.24 58.70 3.68
N VAL A 38 67.41 57.65 3.62
CA VAL A 38 67.84 56.25 3.52
C VAL A 38 67.11 55.52 2.40
N LEU A 39 67.72 54.46 1.88
CA LEU A 39 67.06 53.50 1.00
C LEU A 39 66.59 52.31 1.85
N VAL A 40 65.27 52.16 2.03
CA VAL A 40 64.65 51.10 2.83
C VAL A 40 63.58 50.38 2.02
N ASN A 41 63.62 49.04 1.97
CA ASN A 41 62.70 48.22 1.18
C ASN A 41 62.46 48.71 -0.26
N ASN A 42 63.51 49.22 -0.93
CA ASN A 42 63.45 49.79 -2.28
C ASN A 42 62.66 51.11 -2.41
N TYR A 43 62.49 51.82 -1.31
CA TYR A 43 61.93 53.18 -1.23
C TYR A 43 62.99 54.14 -0.69
N LEU A 44 62.99 55.37 -1.18
CA LEU A 44 63.68 56.49 -0.55
C LEU A 44 62.80 57.02 0.59
N ALA A 45 63.25 56.78 1.82
CA ALA A 45 62.60 57.26 3.04
C ALA A 45 63.40 58.43 3.62
N GLY A 46 62.71 59.52 3.91
CA GLY A 46 63.29 60.75 4.43
C GLY A 46 62.22 61.82 4.67
N PRO A 47 62.61 63.02 5.10
CA PRO A 47 61.68 64.12 5.39
C PRO A 47 60.80 64.47 4.18
N ALA A 48 59.48 64.59 4.41
CA ALA A 48 58.48 64.90 3.40
C ALA A 48 58.44 63.94 2.19
N ALA A 49 58.97 62.71 2.32
CA ALA A 49 58.87 61.70 1.28
C ALA A 49 57.40 61.34 0.98
N ASN A 50 57.09 61.06 -0.29
CA ASN A 50 55.79 60.52 -0.66
C ASN A 50 55.89 58.99 -0.75
N LEU A 51 55.43 58.34 0.33
CA LEU A 51 55.39 56.90 0.55
C LEU A 51 53.94 56.38 0.52
N THR A 52 53.07 57.04 -0.24
CA THR A 52 51.67 56.60 -0.41
C THR A 52 51.64 55.17 -0.93
N ALA A 53 50.90 54.29 -0.25
CA ALA A 53 50.79 52.86 -0.54
C ALA A 53 52.13 52.10 -0.58
N ALA A 54 53.18 52.62 0.07
CA ALA A 54 54.47 51.93 0.14
C ALA A 54 54.36 50.64 0.97
N THR A 55 55.02 49.57 0.51
CA THR A 55 55.14 48.32 1.27
C THR A 55 56.43 48.32 2.08
N LEU A 56 56.31 48.70 3.34
CA LEU A 56 57.41 48.80 4.31
C LEU A 56 57.34 47.68 5.36
N SER A 57 56.70 46.56 5.02
CA SER A 57 56.60 45.41 5.93
C SER A 57 57.99 44.88 6.31
N GLY A 58 58.22 44.69 7.60
CA GLY A 58 59.52 44.24 8.13
C GLY A 58 60.67 45.24 7.93
N ALA A 59 60.40 46.46 7.47
CA ALA A 59 61.43 47.48 7.25
C ALA A 59 62.11 47.85 8.58
N ASP A 60 63.43 47.97 8.55
CA ASP A 60 64.17 48.63 9.62
C ASP A 60 64.15 50.14 9.38
N LEU A 61 63.33 50.85 10.14
CA LEU A 61 63.23 52.32 10.10
C LEU A 61 63.95 52.96 11.29
N THR A 62 64.88 52.23 11.93
CA THR A 62 65.61 52.71 13.09
C THR A 62 66.38 54.00 12.77
N ASN A 63 66.16 55.05 13.58
CA ASN A 63 66.71 56.40 13.40
C ASN A 63 66.36 57.10 12.06
N VAL A 64 65.34 56.62 11.33
CA VAL A 64 64.91 57.26 10.08
C VAL A 64 64.03 58.48 10.36
N ASN A 65 64.30 59.59 9.69
CA ASN A 65 63.46 60.78 9.74
C ASN A 65 62.37 60.71 8.66
N LEU A 66 61.12 60.48 9.08
CA LEU A 66 59.92 60.48 8.24
C LEU A 66 59.01 61.68 8.57
N SER A 67 59.57 62.75 9.14
CA SER A 67 58.81 63.96 9.46
C SER A 67 58.14 64.52 8.20
N ALA A 68 56.86 64.91 8.32
CA ALA A 68 56.01 65.38 7.23
C ALA A 68 55.86 64.42 6.02
N ALA A 69 56.30 63.16 6.12
CA ALA A 69 56.14 62.19 5.04
C ALA A 69 54.67 61.81 4.84
N ASN A 70 54.27 61.51 3.60
CA ASN A 70 52.95 61.00 3.29
C ASN A 70 53.00 59.47 3.22
N LEU A 71 52.47 58.78 4.23
CA LEU A 71 52.35 57.32 4.30
C LEU A 71 50.90 56.86 4.13
N THR A 72 50.07 57.64 3.42
CA THR A 72 48.66 57.27 3.21
C THR A 72 48.56 55.88 2.58
N GLY A 73 47.86 54.94 3.21
CA GLY A 73 47.72 53.56 2.71
C GLY A 73 48.99 52.71 2.77
N ALA A 74 50.07 53.17 3.40
CA ALA A 74 51.31 52.38 3.50
C ALA A 74 51.14 51.19 4.44
N THR A 75 51.87 50.11 4.19
CA THR A 75 51.90 48.92 5.07
C THR A 75 53.21 48.89 5.85
N LEU A 76 53.10 48.91 7.18
CA LEU A 76 54.23 48.91 8.12
C LEU A 76 54.31 47.64 8.97
N THR A 77 53.54 46.60 8.66
CA THR A 77 53.48 45.37 9.47
C THR A 77 54.88 44.78 9.73
N GLY A 78 55.23 44.59 11.00
CA GLY A 78 56.52 44.05 11.43
C GLY A 78 57.71 45.02 11.32
N ALA A 79 57.50 46.28 10.94
CA ALA A 79 58.58 47.26 10.87
C ALA A 79 59.14 47.63 12.25
N THR A 80 60.40 48.05 12.28
CA THR A 80 61.06 48.57 13.49
C THR A 80 61.05 50.09 13.45
N LEU A 81 60.43 50.73 14.45
CA LEU A 81 60.24 52.19 14.55
C LEU A 81 61.13 52.84 15.62
N THR A 82 62.21 52.17 16.05
CA THR A 82 63.09 52.69 17.11
C THR A 82 63.69 54.04 16.70
N ASN A 83 63.40 55.10 17.45
CA ASN A 83 63.83 56.46 17.16
C ASN A 83 63.42 57.00 15.78
N THR A 84 62.40 56.43 15.15
CA THR A 84 61.85 56.97 13.90
C THR A 84 61.05 58.23 14.21
N ASP A 85 61.34 59.31 13.50
CA ASP A 85 60.57 60.56 13.61
C ASP A 85 59.42 60.56 12.60
N LEU A 86 58.19 60.40 13.07
CA LEU A 86 56.96 60.50 12.26
C LEU A 86 56.20 61.81 12.54
N SER A 87 56.86 62.83 13.11
CA SER A 87 56.21 64.11 13.42
C SER A 87 55.58 64.73 12.16
N SER A 88 54.32 65.15 12.27
CA SER A 88 53.53 65.72 11.17
C SER A 88 53.37 64.81 9.92
N ALA A 89 53.71 63.53 10.00
CA ALA A 89 53.47 62.59 8.90
C ALA A 89 51.96 62.36 8.68
N THR A 90 51.57 62.07 7.43
CA THR A 90 50.20 61.65 7.11
C THR A 90 50.11 60.13 7.15
N LEU A 91 49.35 59.60 8.12
CA LEU A 91 49.21 58.16 8.38
C LEU A 91 47.82 57.60 8.02
N ARG A 92 47.01 58.34 7.26
CA ARG A 92 45.65 57.93 6.88
C ARG A 92 45.66 56.56 6.20
N ARG A 93 44.79 55.64 6.62
CA ARG A 93 44.67 54.26 6.09
C ARG A 93 45.95 53.44 6.17
N VAL A 94 46.89 53.82 7.04
CA VAL A 94 48.11 53.03 7.25
C VAL A 94 47.73 51.67 7.84
N VAL A 95 48.33 50.61 7.31
CA VAL A 95 48.20 49.24 7.82
C VAL A 95 49.39 48.97 8.72
N SER A 96 49.14 48.57 9.96
CA SER A 96 50.19 48.28 10.94
C SER A 96 49.89 47.01 11.73
N GLY A 97 50.89 46.52 12.46
CA GLY A 97 50.80 45.33 13.31
C GLY A 97 52.17 44.74 13.57
N SER A 98 52.37 44.17 14.76
CA SER A 98 53.68 43.62 15.17
C SER A 98 54.85 44.62 15.05
N LEU A 99 54.57 45.92 15.13
CA LEU A 99 55.61 46.95 15.16
C LEU A 99 56.48 46.78 16.41
N THR A 100 57.77 47.03 16.25
CA THR A 100 58.73 47.01 17.36
C THR A 100 59.45 48.34 17.47
N GLY A 101 60.05 48.60 18.63
CA GLY A 101 60.69 49.89 18.92
C GLY A 101 59.69 50.98 19.26
N THR A 102 60.23 52.13 19.67
CA THR A 102 59.44 53.32 20.03
C THR A 102 59.83 54.49 19.11
N PRO A 103 58.89 55.07 18.35
CA PRO A 103 59.16 56.27 17.56
C PRO A 103 59.49 57.45 18.47
N THR A 104 60.35 58.36 18.00
CA THR A 104 60.70 59.59 18.74
C THR A 104 59.55 60.59 18.75
N ALA A 105 58.74 60.61 17.69
CA ALA A 105 57.54 61.41 17.59
C ALA A 105 56.51 60.75 16.68
N LEU A 106 55.23 60.92 17.00
CA LEU A 106 54.08 60.57 16.15
C LEU A 106 53.29 61.85 15.82
N PRO A 107 52.45 61.84 14.77
CA PRO A 107 51.51 62.93 14.52
C PRO A 107 50.53 63.11 15.69
N THR A 108 49.90 64.29 15.79
CA THR A 108 48.84 64.54 16.77
C THR A 108 47.73 63.51 16.65
N ASN A 109 47.20 63.05 17.79
CA ASN A 109 46.17 62.02 17.89
C ASN A 109 46.58 60.60 17.45
N TRP A 110 47.87 60.34 17.18
CA TRP A 110 48.38 58.99 16.90
C TRP A 110 49.15 58.42 18.09
N SER A 111 48.97 57.12 18.34
CA SER A 111 49.67 56.38 19.37
C SER A 111 50.17 55.02 18.85
N LEU A 112 51.25 54.50 19.45
CA LEU A 112 51.72 53.13 19.21
C LEU A 112 51.21 52.26 20.36
N VAL A 113 50.24 51.39 20.08
CA VAL A 113 49.58 50.55 21.09
C VAL A 113 49.70 49.09 20.67
N GLN A 114 50.34 48.28 21.51
CA GLN A 114 50.50 46.83 21.29
C GLN A 114 51.03 46.46 19.88
N GLY A 115 51.93 47.28 19.32
CA GLY A 115 52.51 47.06 17.99
C GLY A 115 51.67 47.55 16.81
N TYR A 116 50.62 48.34 17.06
CA TYR A 116 49.77 48.99 16.06
C TYR A 116 49.85 50.51 16.17
N LEU A 117 49.87 51.20 15.03
CA LEU A 117 49.64 52.64 14.95
C LEU A 117 48.14 52.88 15.00
N VAL A 118 47.68 53.50 16.09
CA VAL A 118 46.28 53.75 16.39
C VAL A 118 46.03 55.26 16.25
N GLY A 119 45.03 55.64 15.45
CA GLY A 119 44.73 57.03 15.14
C GLY A 119 43.61 57.17 14.10
N PRO A 120 43.26 58.41 13.69
CA PRO A 120 42.19 58.68 12.75
C PRO A 120 42.44 58.04 11.38
N GLU A 121 41.40 57.43 10.81
CA GLU A 121 41.42 56.73 9.52
C GLU A 121 42.43 55.56 9.41
N ALA A 122 43.02 55.09 10.52
CA ALA A 122 43.91 53.93 10.51
C ALA A 122 43.20 52.67 9.96
N ASP A 123 43.95 51.79 9.28
CA ASP A 123 43.46 50.45 8.96
C ASP A 123 43.91 49.50 10.08
N LEU A 124 42.95 49.13 10.92
CA LEU A 124 43.08 48.25 12.07
C LEU A 124 42.32 46.93 11.85
N SER A 125 42.13 46.54 10.58
CA SER A 125 41.47 45.28 10.22
C SER A 125 42.12 44.09 10.94
N GLY A 126 41.35 43.39 11.76
CA GLY A 126 41.81 42.24 12.55
C GLY A 126 42.85 42.54 13.64
N ALA A 127 43.06 43.81 14.00
CA ALA A 127 44.06 44.18 15.01
C ALA A 127 43.73 43.56 16.38
N GLN A 128 44.77 43.09 17.07
CA GLN A 128 44.66 42.41 18.37
C GLN A 128 44.95 43.41 19.49
N LEU A 129 43.90 44.08 19.99
CA LEU A 129 43.98 45.17 20.98
C LEU A 129 43.20 44.85 22.27
N ALA A 130 43.12 43.58 22.65
CA ALA A 130 42.44 43.16 23.88
C ALA A 130 43.11 43.81 25.11
N GLY A 131 42.30 44.36 26.02
CA GLY A 131 42.77 45.04 27.22
C GLY A 131 43.57 46.33 26.97
N ALA A 132 43.60 46.84 25.73
CA ALA A 132 44.34 48.06 25.41
C ALA A 132 43.76 49.29 26.13
N ALA A 133 44.64 50.20 26.55
CA ALA A 133 44.25 51.49 27.13
C ALA A 133 44.14 52.53 26.00
N LEU A 134 42.92 52.81 25.55
CA LEU A 134 42.61 53.66 24.40
C LEU A 134 41.66 54.81 24.76
N SER A 135 41.56 55.13 26.05
CA SER A 135 40.64 56.16 26.54
C SER A 135 41.00 57.54 25.96
N GLY A 136 40.00 58.23 25.40
CA GLY A 136 40.17 59.52 24.71
C GLY A 136 40.89 59.45 23.36
N GLN A 137 41.18 58.25 22.85
CA GLN A 137 41.85 58.08 21.55
C GLN A 137 40.92 58.49 20.41
N ASP A 138 41.49 59.11 19.37
CA ASP A 138 40.80 59.44 18.13
C ASP A 138 40.95 58.27 17.15
N LEU A 139 39.82 57.65 16.81
CA LEU A 139 39.65 56.58 15.84
C LEU A 139 38.60 56.95 14.79
N ALA A 140 38.32 58.25 14.60
CA ALA A 140 37.34 58.71 13.64
C ALA A 140 37.71 58.22 12.23
N GLY A 141 36.73 57.63 11.54
CA GLY A 141 36.89 57.07 10.19
C GLY A 141 37.82 55.86 10.08
N ALA A 142 38.28 55.28 11.20
CA ALA A 142 39.13 54.08 11.17
C ALA A 142 38.41 52.90 10.51
N THR A 143 39.14 52.10 9.73
CA THR A 143 38.64 50.85 9.14
C THR A 143 39.13 49.69 10.00
N ALA A 144 38.23 49.04 10.73
CA ALA A 144 38.58 48.06 11.75
C ALA A 144 37.64 46.82 11.76
N PRO A 145 37.35 46.18 10.61
CA PRO A 145 36.60 44.94 10.59
C PRO A 145 37.31 43.85 11.40
N GLY A 146 36.58 43.16 12.28
CA GLY A 146 37.12 42.08 13.10
C GLY A 146 38.16 42.49 14.14
N ILE A 147 38.26 43.78 14.47
CA ILE A 147 39.18 44.25 15.52
C ILE A 147 38.83 43.62 16.87
N VAL A 148 39.85 43.23 17.64
CA VAL A 148 39.68 42.65 18.97
C VAL A 148 39.95 43.72 20.02
N LEU A 149 38.88 44.20 20.66
CA LEU A 149 38.89 45.20 21.73
C LEU A 149 38.35 44.65 23.05
N THR A 150 38.37 43.33 23.22
CA THR A 150 37.78 42.67 24.39
C THR A 150 38.46 43.17 25.67
N GLY A 151 37.67 43.68 26.61
CA GLY A 151 38.17 44.25 27.87
C GLY A 151 38.98 45.55 27.73
N ALA A 152 39.01 46.19 26.56
CA ALA A 152 39.75 47.44 26.36
C ALA A 152 39.11 48.63 27.11
N GLY A 153 39.93 49.58 27.54
CA GLY A 153 39.48 50.85 28.11
C GLY A 153 39.23 51.88 27.00
N LEU A 154 37.98 52.07 26.61
CA LEU A 154 37.53 52.91 25.47
C LEU A 154 36.78 54.17 25.93
N VAL A 155 37.03 54.62 27.16
CA VAL A 155 36.31 55.76 27.74
C VAL A 155 36.58 57.03 26.92
N GLY A 156 35.53 57.65 26.40
CA GLY A 156 35.64 58.88 25.60
C GLY A 156 36.35 58.73 24.26
N THR A 157 36.57 57.50 23.78
CA THR A 157 37.19 57.24 22.47
C THR A 157 36.25 57.72 21.35
N ASP A 158 36.81 58.35 20.31
CA ASP A 158 36.05 58.82 19.15
C ASP A 158 36.08 57.77 18.03
N PHE A 159 34.95 57.12 17.78
CA PHE A 159 34.71 56.17 16.69
C PHE A 159 33.81 56.77 15.59
N THR A 160 33.69 58.09 15.49
CA THR A 160 32.80 58.74 14.51
C THR A 160 33.06 58.21 13.10
N GLY A 161 32.05 57.63 12.46
CA GLY A 161 32.14 57.08 11.10
C GLY A 161 33.11 55.90 10.93
N ALA A 162 33.57 55.27 12.02
CA ALA A 162 34.46 54.12 11.94
C ALA A 162 33.72 52.86 11.47
N THR A 163 34.42 51.98 10.75
CA THR A 163 33.92 50.66 10.37
C THR A 163 34.39 49.62 11.40
N LEU A 164 33.49 49.15 12.24
CA LEU A 164 33.70 48.20 13.33
C LEU A 164 32.93 46.88 13.09
N THR A 165 32.75 46.50 11.83
CA THR A 165 31.99 45.29 11.47
C THR A 165 32.62 44.05 12.08
N ASP A 166 31.83 43.20 12.72
CA ASP A 166 32.26 41.98 13.41
C ASP A 166 33.36 42.23 14.48
N ALA A 167 33.46 43.44 15.02
CA ALA A 167 34.41 43.78 16.09
C ALA A 167 34.09 43.03 17.41
N LEU A 168 35.13 42.59 18.12
CA LEU A 168 35.02 41.91 19.41
C LEU A 168 35.26 42.89 20.56
N VAL A 169 34.20 43.55 21.02
CA VAL A 169 34.23 44.65 22.01
C VAL A 169 33.68 44.20 23.39
N GLY A 170 33.55 42.89 23.60
CA GLY A 170 32.99 42.32 24.83
C GLY A 170 33.78 42.72 26.08
N GLY A 171 33.09 43.08 27.16
CA GLY A 171 33.71 43.49 28.42
C GLY A 171 34.49 44.82 28.38
N ALA A 172 34.52 45.53 27.25
CA ALA A 172 35.20 46.81 27.14
C ALA A 172 34.43 47.93 27.86
N ASP A 173 35.12 49.00 28.23
CA ASP A 173 34.50 50.20 28.79
C ASP A 173 34.35 51.28 27.71
N LEU A 174 33.17 51.35 27.08
CA LEU A 174 32.79 52.35 26.07
C LEU A 174 32.17 53.60 26.70
N SER A 175 32.38 53.85 28.01
CA SER A 175 31.73 54.98 28.67
C SER A 175 32.07 56.31 27.98
N ALA A 176 31.05 57.11 27.66
CA ALA A 176 31.18 58.37 26.92
C ALA A 176 31.87 58.27 25.54
N ALA A 177 32.02 57.07 24.95
CA ALA A 177 32.56 56.92 23.61
C ALA A 177 31.59 57.51 22.56
N ASN A 178 32.15 58.12 21.51
CA ASN A 178 31.39 58.66 20.40
C ASN A 178 31.36 57.65 19.25
N LEU A 179 30.23 57.00 19.01
CA LEU A 179 30.02 56.01 17.95
C LEU A 179 29.10 56.56 16.85
N THR A 180 29.01 57.88 16.73
CA THR A 180 28.12 58.53 15.78
C THR A 180 28.44 58.09 14.35
N SER A 181 27.43 57.63 13.61
CA SER A 181 27.57 57.08 12.24
C SER A 181 28.55 55.91 12.09
N ALA A 182 28.98 55.26 13.18
CA ALA A 182 29.84 54.08 13.10
C ALA A 182 29.06 52.86 12.58
N ASP A 183 29.74 51.98 11.85
CA ASP A 183 29.17 50.70 11.41
C ASP A 183 29.59 49.57 12.36
N LEU A 184 28.67 49.12 13.20
CA LEU A 184 28.85 48.01 14.14
C LEU A 184 28.17 46.72 13.67
N THR A 185 27.96 46.56 12.36
CA THR A 185 27.29 45.37 11.83
C THR A 185 27.97 44.09 12.31
N GLY A 186 27.25 43.22 13.03
CA GLY A 186 27.77 41.96 13.57
C GLY A 186 28.71 42.09 14.77
N ALA A 187 28.94 43.28 15.32
CA ALA A 187 29.84 43.47 16.45
C ALA A 187 29.33 42.80 17.74
N LEU A 188 30.26 42.33 18.57
CA LEU A 188 29.99 41.65 19.84
C LEU A 188 30.34 42.58 21.01
N LEU A 189 29.32 43.10 21.68
CA LEU A 189 29.45 44.04 22.82
C LEU A 189 29.04 43.38 24.15
N THR A 190 28.92 42.05 24.19
CA THR A 190 28.44 41.35 25.39
C THR A 190 29.29 41.70 26.62
N GLY A 191 28.65 42.16 27.69
CA GLY A 191 29.34 42.52 28.94
C GLY A 191 30.07 43.87 28.94
N SER A 192 30.02 44.65 27.86
CA SER A 192 30.65 45.97 27.82
C SER A 192 29.87 47.00 28.63
N THR A 193 30.51 48.10 29.03
CA THR A 193 29.83 49.27 29.59
C THR A 193 29.59 50.30 28.50
N VAL A 194 28.35 50.73 28.30
CA VAL A 194 27.93 51.71 27.28
C VAL A 194 27.42 53.01 27.90
N ALA A 195 27.76 53.27 29.16
CA ALA A 195 27.28 54.43 29.92
C ALA A 195 27.64 55.76 29.22
N GLY A 196 26.64 56.51 28.77
CA GLY A 196 26.84 57.79 28.08
C GLY A 196 27.45 57.67 26.68
N ALA A 197 27.60 56.47 26.13
CA ALA A 197 28.04 56.28 24.75
C ALA A 197 26.99 56.81 23.76
N ASP A 198 27.44 57.44 22.67
CA ASP A 198 26.57 58.04 21.66
C ASP A 198 26.55 57.17 20.39
N PHE A 199 25.44 56.47 20.13
CA PHE A 199 25.24 55.65 18.93
C PHE A 199 24.39 56.36 17.86
N THR A 200 24.28 57.70 17.88
CA THR A 200 23.43 58.42 16.93
C THR A 200 23.81 58.07 15.49
N SER A 201 22.82 57.60 14.72
CA SER A 201 22.97 57.16 13.33
C SER A 201 23.93 55.99 13.10
N ALA A 202 24.31 55.25 14.15
CA ALA A 202 25.14 54.05 14.01
C ALA A 202 24.36 52.91 13.33
N THR A 203 25.06 52.07 12.57
CA THR A 203 24.49 50.84 12.00
C THR A 203 24.70 49.70 12.98
N LEU A 204 23.61 49.12 13.49
CA LEU A 204 23.63 48.08 14.54
C LEU A 204 23.11 46.72 14.05
N THR A 205 23.09 46.49 12.73
CA THR A 205 22.58 45.27 12.13
C THR A 205 23.29 44.02 12.68
N ARG A 206 22.56 42.99 13.11
CA ARG A 206 23.15 41.77 13.73
C ARG A 206 24.03 42.03 14.97
N LEU A 207 23.89 43.17 15.64
CA LEU A 207 24.64 43.47 16.87
C LEU A 207 24.30 42.49 17.98
N LYS A 208 25.31 41.99 18.70
CA LYS A 208 25.14 41.19 19.92
C LYS A 208 25.56 41.98 21.14
N ALA A 209 24.59 42.60 21.82
CA ALA A 209 24.85 43.55 22.89
C ALA A 209 23.93 43.31 24.10
N CYS A 210 24.01 42.11 24.69
CA CYS A 210 23.37 41.80 25.96
C CYS A 210 24.35 41.89 27.14
N THR A 211 23.79 41.92 28.35
CA THR A 211 24.51 42.13 29.61
C THR A 211 25.37 43.40 29.61
N VAL A 212 24.95 44.43 28.89
CA VAL A 212 25.67 45.71 28.86
C VAL A 212 25.41 46.51 30.13
N GLY A 213 26.45 47.23 30.58
CA GLY A 213 26.40 48.12 31.73
C GLY A 213 26.08 49.56 31.34
N GLY A 214 25.25 50.23 32.13
CA GLY A 214 24.93 51.65 31.94
C GLY A 214 23.93 51.95 30.82
N VAL A 215 23.62 53.23 30.65
CA VAL A 215 22.63 53.73 29.69
C VAL A 215 23.34 54.59 28.65
N PRO A 216 23.23 54.31 27.33
CA PRO A 216 23.78 55.15 26.29
C PRO A 216 23.07 56.52 26.27
N VAL A 217 23.78 57.57 25.84
CA VAL A 217 23.16 58.91 25.74
C VAL A 217 22.20 59.00 24.55
N ALA A 218 22.48 58.25 23.49
CA ALA A 218 21.64 58.17 22.30
C ALA A 218 21.76 56.80 21.62
N LEU A 219 20.65 56.33 21.07
CA LEU A 219 20.54 55.14 20.22
C LEU A 219 19.87 55.52 18.90
N PRO A 220 20.19 54.84 17.78
CA PRO A 220 19.50 55.07 16.52
C PRO A 220 18.07 54.52 16.58
N THR A 221 17.08 55.26 16.10
CA THR A 221 15.70 54.73 16.02
C THR A 221 15.64 53.54 15.06
N PRO A 222 14.96 52.41 15.38
CA PRO A 222 14.07 52.17 16.53
C PRO A 222 14.72 51.40 17.71
N TRP A 223 16.02 51.49 17.93
CA TRP A 223 16.72 50.76 19.00
C TRP A 223 16.45 51.31 20.40
N SER A 224 16.45 50.41 21.38
CA SER A 224 16.21 50.71 22.80
C SER A 224 17.13 49.87 23.70
N LEU A 225 17.26 50.26 24.97
CA LEU A 225 17.93 49.46 25.99
C LEU A 225 16.86 48.79 26.87
N VAL A 226 16.76 47.47 26.79
CA VAL A 226 15.78 46.66 27.55
C VAL A 226 16.52 45.49 28.19
N ALA A 227 16.30 45.25 29.49
CA ALA A 227 16.91 44.13 30.24
C ALA A 227 18.45 44.01 30.05
N SER A 228 19.17 45.15 30.08
CA SER A 228 20.61 45.20 29.80
C SER A 228 21.01 44.66 28.42
N CYS A 229 20.11 44.69 27.45
CA CYS A 229 20.37 44.41 26.05
C CYS A 229 20.04 45.63 25.19
N LEU A 230 20.86 45.92 24.18
CA LEU A 230 20.46 46.81 23.09
C LEU A 230 19.55 46.02 22.16
N VAL A 231 18.28 46.40 22.12
CA VAL A 231 17.20 45.69 21.42
C VAL A 231 16.71 46.55 20.26
N GLY A 232 16.57 45.92 19.10
CA GLY A 232 16.10 46.54 17.87
C GLY A 232 16.07 45.52 16.73
N PRO A 233 15.77 45.96 15.50
CA PRO A 233 15.62 45.06 14.37
C PRO A 233 16.94 44.37 14.04
N THR A 234 16.86 43.10 13.65
CA THR A 234 18.00 42.22 13.32
C THR A 234 18.99 41.94 14.45
N ALA A 235 18.72 42.39 15.69
CA ALA A 235 19.63 42.19 16.82
C ALA A 235 19.86 40.70 17.10
N ASP A 236 21.07 40.33 17.52
CA ASP A 236 21.36 38.99 18.03
C ASP A 236 21.20 38.98 19.56
N LEU A 237 20.03 38.53 20.01
CA LEU A 237 19.64 38.39 21.40
C LEU A 237 19.64 36.92 21.86
N THR A 238 20.36 36.05 21.12
CA THR A 238 20.43 34.60 21.39
C THR A 238 20.85 34.34 22.84
N GLY A 239 20.02 33.60 23.58
CA GLY A 239 20.23 33.25 24.98
C GLY A 239 20.06 34.39 25.99
N GLY A 240 19.53 35.55 25.57
CA GLY A 240 19.26 36.68 26.46
C GLY A 240 18.13 36.39 27.46
N SER A 241 18.16 37.04 28.62
CA SER A 241 17.08 36.98 29.61
C SER A 241 16.28 38.28 29.57
N PHE A 242 15.01 38.14 29.23
CA PHE A 242 14.00 39.19 29.12
C PHE A 242 12.81 38.89 30.05
N THR A 243 13.04 38.10 31.10
CA THR A 243 12.00 37.69 32.05
C THR A 243 11.29 38.91 32.62
N GLY A 244 9.98 39.02 32.40
CA GLY A 244 9.17 40.15 32.85
C GLY A 244 9.47 41.51 32.18
N ALA A 245 10.29 41.53 31.13
CA ALA A 245 10.65 42.76 30.43
C ALA A 245 9.49 43.27 29.56
N ASP A 246 9.43 44.59 29.39
CA ASP A 246 8.50 45.24 28.45
C ASP A 246 9.21 45.49 27.12
N LEU A 247 8.78 44.78 26.09
CA LEU A 247 9.20 44.92 24.69
C LEU A 247 8.02 45.39 23.81
N SER A 248 6.98 45.96 24.42
CA SER A 248 5.80 46.41 23.69
C SER A 248 6.15 47.47 22.64
N GLU A 249 5.45 47.42 21.50
CA GLU A 249 5.62 48.37 20.38
C GLU A 249 6.99 48.38 19.70
N LEU A 250 7.95 47.55 20.13
CA LEU A 250 9.28 47.53 19.53
C LEU A 250 9.24 46.92 18.12
N ASP A 251 10.09 47.47 17.25
CA ASP A 251 10.39 46.84 15.96
C ASP A 251 11.47 45.77 16.16
N LEU A 252 11.05 44.52 16.12
CA LEU A 252 11.86 43.33 16.37
C LEU A 252 11.95 42.44 15.13
N HIS A 253 11.72 42.98 13.92
CA HIS A 253 11.80 42.17 12.71
C HIS A 253 13.19 41.56 12.54
N ASP A 254 13.22 40.30 12.09
CA ASP A 254 14.42 39.49 11.87
C ASP A 254 15.36 39.39 13.10
N THR A 255 14.85 39.67 14.30
CA THR A 255 15.62 39.59 15.55
C THR A 255 15.82 38.13 15.95
N LYS A 256 17.01 37.80 16.48
CA LYS A 256 17.31 36.44 16.98
C LYS A 256 17.10 36.36 18.47
N PHE A 257 16.01 35.76 18.88
CA PHE A 257 15.69 35.37 20.25
C PHE A 257 15.96 33.88 20.53
N LYS A 258 16.78 33.22 19.68
CA LYS A 258 17.03 31.79 19.82
C LYS A 258 17.49 31.44 21.25
N GLY A 259 16.78 30.52 21.91
CA GLY A 259 17.05 30.10 23.29
C GLY A 259 16.92 31.20 24.35
N ALA A 260 16.30 32.34 24.03
CA ALA A 260 16.08 33.42 24.99
C ALA A 260 14.98 33.07 26.00
N ASP A 261 15.10 33.62 27.21
CA ASP A 261 14.06 33.55 28.24
C ASP A 261 13.17 34.79 28.15
N LEU A 262 11.95 34.61 27.64
CA LEU A 262 10.91 35.64 27.52
C LEU A 262 9.76 35.39 28.52
N ASP A 263 9.96 34.57 29.55
CA ASP A 263 8.92 34.22 30.49
C ASP A 263 8.36 35.49 31.18
N ASN A 264 7.04 35.65 31.14
CA ASN A 264 6.28 36.82 31.63
C ASN A 264 6.61 38.15 30.95
N ALA A 265 7.35 38.15 29.84
CA ALA A 265 7.60 39.36 29.06
C ALA A 265 6.32 39.90 28.39
N ILE A 266 6.32 41.18 28.05
CA ILE A 266 5.23 41.84 27.35
C ILE A 266 5.73 42.24 25.96
N LEU A 267 5.20 41.62 24.91
CA LEU A 267 5.50 41.92 23.49
C LEU A 267 4.27 42.49 22.77
N ASP A 268 3.40 43.18 23.51
CA ASP A 268 2.16 43.69 22.96
C ASP A 268 2.44 44.69 21.83
N ARG A 269 1.80 44.49 20.68
CA ARG A 269 1.98 45.30 19.46
C ARG A 269 3.41 45.36 18.93
N ALA A 270 4.30 44.44 19.35
CA ALA A 270 5.63 44.33 18.78
C ALA A 270 5.59 43.76 17.35
N ASN A 271 6.53 44.19 16.51
CA ASN A 271 6.72 43.62 15.18
C ASN A 271 7.76 42.49 15.23
N LEU A 272 7.33 41.23 15.22
CA LEU A 272 8.20 40.04 15.25
C LEU A 272 8.32 39.38 13.88
N THR A 273 8.07 40.12 12.79
CA THR A 273 8.13 39.57 11.43
C THR A 273 9.52 38.96 11.17
N GLY A 274 9.58 37.68 10.81
CA GLY A 274 10.84 36.98 10.53
C GLY A 274 11.73 36.70 11.74
N ALA A 275 11.27 37.01 12.97
CA ALA A 275 12.08 36.78 14.17
C ALA A 275 12.30 35.28 14.42
N ASP A 276 13.49 34.94 14.91
CA ASP A 276 13.86 33.57 15.31
C ASP A 276 13.69 33.43 16.83
N LEU A 277 12.57 32.84 17.25
CA LEU A 277 12.28 32.48 18.64
C LEU A 277 12.48 30.97 18.88
N SER A 278 13.28 30.29 18.05
CA SER A 278 13.52 28.87 18.23
C SER A 278 14.17 28.59 19.58
N ASP A 279 13.81 27.49 20.24
CA ASP A 279 14.29 27.09 21.57
C ASP A 279 14.00 28.09 22.72
N ALA A 280 13.26 29.19 22.47
CA ALA A 280 12.96 30.20 23.48
C ALA A 280 11.88 29.74 24.47
N THR A 281 11.87 30.31 25.69
CA THR A 281 10.77 30.12 26.63
C THR A 281 9.85 31.34 26.62
N LEU A 282 8.55 31.11 26.44
CA LEU A 282 7.53 32.16 26.36
C LEU A 282 6.41 31.91 27.38
N ARG A 283 6.73 31.47 28.60
CA ARG A 283 5.67 31.16 29.59
C ARG A 283 4.99 32.44 30.05
N ASN A 284 3.67 32.51 29.93
CA ASN A 284 2.84 33.67 30.29
C ASN A 284 3.27 34.97 29.60
N THR A 285 3.94 34.87 28.45
CA THR A 285 4.34 36.03 27.66
C THR A 285 3.12 36.62 26.97
N SER A 286 2.92 37.94 27.10
CA SER A 286 1.85 38.65 26.40
C SER A 286 2.28 38.96 24.97
N LEU A 287 1.46 38.56 24.00
CA LEU A 287 1.70 38.75 22.56
C LEU A 287 0.58 39.58 21.92
N THR A 288 -0.19 40.32 22.72
CA THR A 288 -1.45 40.91 22.29
C THR A 288 -1.23 41.87 21.12
N ALA A 289 -1.94 41.62 20.00
CA ALA A 289 -1.85 42.42 18.78
C ALA A 289 -0.43 42.57 18.18
N SER A 290 0.48 41.64 18.49
CA SER A 290 1.80 41.56 17.84
C SER A 290 1.71 40.98 16.42
N THR A 291 2.72 41.27 15.59
CA THR A 291 2.85 40.71 14.24
C THR A 291 3.82 39.52 14.26
N LEU A 292 3.36 38.33 13.91
CA LEU A 292 4.12 37.07 13.98
C LEU A 292 4.33 36.42 12.60
N THR A 293 4.27 37.20 11.53
CA THR A 293 4.44 36.69 10.17
C THR A 293 5.86 36.13 9.98
N ASN A 294 5.95 34.88 9.50
CA ASN A 294 7.20 34.16 9.24
C ASN A 294 8.10 34.01 10.47
N VAL A 295 7.51 33.99 11.67
CA VAL A 295 8.24 33.74 12.90
C VAL A 295 8.65 32.26 13.00
N ASP A 296 9.87 32.01 13.48
CA ASP A 296 10.30 30.66 13.85
C ASP A 296 10.08 30.45 15.34
N LEU A 297 9.16 29.56 15.71
CA LEU A 297 8.90 29.15 17.09
C LEU A 297 9.39 27.73 17.35
N SER A 298 10.24 27.16 16.50
CA SER A 298 10.64 25.76 16.61
C SER A 298 11.20 25.44 18.01
N SER A 299 10.73 24.37 18.65
CA SER A 299 11.12 23.96 20.02
C SER A 299 10.80 24.98 21.13
N ALA A 300 10.05 26.04 20.83
CA ALA A 300 9.71 27.04 21.83
C ALA A 300 8.69 26.50 22.86
N VAL A 301 8.77 26.99 24.09
CA VAL A 301 7.81 26.66 25.17
C VAL A 301 6.71 27.70 25.21
N LEU A 302 5.49 27.30 24.84
CA LEU A 302 4.30 28.15 24.81
C LEU A 302 3.34 27.70 25.92
N THR A 303 3.41 28.33 27.08
CA THR A 303 2.58 27.96 28.23
C THR A 303 1.83 29.18 28.75
N GLY A 304 0.50 29.10 28.83
CA GLY A 304 -0.30 30.19 29.39
C GLY A 304 -0.41 31.44 28.52
N ASN A 305 -0.07 31.34 27.22
CA ASN A 305 -0.14 32.47 26.30
C ASN A 305 -1.56 32.70 25.77
N ASP A 306 -1.93 33.97 25.60
CA ASP A 306 -3.10 34.36 24.83
C ASP A 306 -2.76 34.62 23.37
N LEU A 307 -3.25 33.73 22.50
CA LEU A 307 -3.06 33.78 21.05
C LEU A 307 -4.28 34.36 20.32
N ALA A 308 -5.25 34.94 21.04
CA ALA A 308 -6.47 35.47 20.45
C ALA A 308 -6.18 36.53 19.37
N GLY A 309 -6.65 36.25 18.14
CA GLY A 309 -6.50 37.17 17.02
C GLY A 309 -5.13 37.24 16.36
N LEU A 310 -4.14 36.46 16.83
CA LEU A 310 -2.83 36.37 16.20
C LEU A 310 -2.87 35.54 14.91
N ASP A 311 -2.09 35.95 13.93
CA ASP A 311 -1.89 35.20 12.69
C ASP A 311 -0.56 34.43 12.75
N LEU A 312 -0.67 33.12 12.97
CA LEU A 312 0.45 32.17 12.95
C LEU A 312 0.45 31.35 11.65
N SER A 313 -0.31 31.73 10.62
CA SER A 313 -0.49 30.90 9.41
C SER A 313 0.81 30.62 8.65
N THR A 314 1.82 31.49 8.80
CA THR A 314 3.16 31.32 8.20
C THR A 314 4.26 31.05 9.22
N ALA A 315 3.90 30.84 10.50
CA ALA A 315 4.86 30.52 11.56
C ALA A 315 5.38 29.07 11.42
N THR A 316 6.64 28.85 11.78
CA THR A 316 7.18 27.50 11.98
C THR A 316 6.93 27.07 13.42
N LEU A 317 6.21 25.97 13.62
CA LEU A 317 5.76 25.49 14.94
C LEU A 317 6.34 24.11 15.29
N ASP A 318 7.45 23.74 14.68
CA ASP A 318 8.05 22.41 14.84
C ASP A 318 8.47 22.19 16.29
N ARG A 319 8.07 21.09 16.92
CA ARG A 319 8.47 20.72 18.30
C ARG A 319 8.13 21.75 19.37
N ILE A 320 7.19 22.68 19.12
CA ILE A 320 6.69 23.54 20.19
C ILE A 320 6.13 22.71 21.34
N ARG A 321 6.19 23.26 22.56
CA ARG A 321 5.55 22.70 23.77
C ARG A 321 4.36 23.56 24.19
N PRO A 322 3.17 23.33 23.63
CA PRO A 322 1.98 24.10 23.98
C PRO A 322 1.35 23.57 25.27
N SER A 323 0.96 24.46 26.18
CA SER A 323 0.07 24.11 27.29
C SER A 323 -0.71 25.33 27.77
N ALA A 324 -1.93 25.11 28.28
CA ALA A 324 -2.76 26.16 28.87
C ALA A 324 -2.96 27.41 27.96
N LEU A 325 -3.05 27.23 26.64
CA LEU A 325 -3.21 28.32 25.69
C LEU A 325 -4.65 28.83 25.66
N THR A 326 -4.83 30.14 25.46
CA THR A 326 -6.10 30.72 25.04
C THR A 326 -5.99 31.21 23.60
N TYR A 327 -7.11 31.16 22.88
CA TYR A 327 -7.18 31.57 21.49
C TYR A 327 -8.65 31.82 21.10
N SER A 328 -8.86 32.45 19.95
CA SER A 328 -10.18 32.79 19.44
C SER A 328 -10.45 32.14 18.08
N SER A 329 -11.64 32.34 17.52
CA SER A 329 -11.94 31.89 16.16
C SER A 329 -11.06 32.57 15.10
N SER A 330 -10.58 33.78 15.36
CA SER A 330 -9.73 34.54 14.44
C SER A 330 -8.25 34.17 14.49
N THR A 331 -7.79 33.43 15.51
CA THR A 331 -6.40 32.93 15.54
C THR A 331 -6.15 32.03 14.32
N ALA A 332 -5.27 32.42 13.43
CA ALA A 332 -4.92 31.65 12.24
C ALA A 332 -3.74 30.72 12.54
N LEU A 333 -3.79 29.48 12.08
CA LEU A 333 -2.75 28.46 12.29
C LEU A 333 -2.21 27.97 10.94
N PRO A 334 -0.99 27.40 10.90
CA PRO A 334 -0.47 26.78 9.69
C PRO A 334 -1.36 25.63 9.20
N THR A 335 -1.28 25.30 7.91
CA THR A 335 -2.00 24.16 7.33
C THR A 335 -1.67 22.86 8.09
N GLY A 336 -2.70 22.10 8.46
CA GLY A 336 -2.56 20.85 9.22
C GLY A 336 -2.56 21.00 10.74
N TRP A 337 -2.49 22.22 11.27
CA TRP A 337 -2.62 22.51 12.68
C TRP A 337 -4.07 22.80 13.08
N ARG A 338 -4.47 22.35 14.27
CA ARG A 338 -5.81 22.54 14.81
C ARG A 338 -5.76 22.98 16.27
N LYS A 339 -6.79 23.73 16.65
CA LYS A 339 -7.11 24.12 18.02
C LYS A 339 -7.80 22.96 18.72
N VAL A 340 -7.23 22.43 19.80
CA VAL A 340 -7.75 21.28 20.55
C VAL A 340 -7.61 21.53 22.04
N GLY A 341 -8.73 21.74 22.75
CA GLY A 341 -8.68 22.02 24.20
C GLY A 341 -7.85 23.27 24.51
N ALA A 342 -6.84 23.15 25.37
CA ALA A 342 -5.90 24.24 25.67
C ALA A 342 -4.61 24.18 24.83
N PHE A 343 -4.65 23.49 23.69
CA PHE A 343 -3.49 23.22 22.84
C PHE A 343 -3.73 23.66 21.40
N ILE A 344 -2.64 23.92 20.69
CA ILE A 344 -2.58 23.87 19.23
C ILE A 344 -1.77 22.62 18.88
N ILE A 345 -2.32 21.76 18.03
CA ILE A 345 -1.76 20.44 17.73
C ILE A 345 -1.65 20.29 16.22
N GLY A 346 -0.50 19.79 15.77
CA GLY A 346 -0.19 19.49 14.37
C GLY A 346 1.00 18.56 14.28
N PRO A 347 1.58 18.36 13.09
CA PRO A 347 2.76 17.52 12.92
C PRO A 347 3.96 18.03 13.74
N ARG A 348 4.80 17.11 14.22
CA ARG A 348 6.02 17.40 14.99
C ARG A 348 5.84 18.15 16.32
N VAL A 349 4.62 18.35 16.83
CA VAL A 349 4.44 19.01 18.14
C VAL A 349 5.01 18.15 19.28
N ASP A 350 5.55 18.80 20.32
CA ASP A 350 5.98 18.13 21.55
C ASP A 350 4.87 18.23 22.61
N LEU A 351 4.19 17.11 22.85
CA LEU A 351 3.11 16.94 23.82
C LEU A 351 3.57 16.08 25.01
N THR A 352 4.86 16.14 25.35
CA THR A 352 5.39 15.47 26.54
C THR A 352 4.58 15.85 27.78
N ASP A 353 4.13 14.85 28.53
CA ASP A 353 3.30 14.97 29.74
C ASP A 353 1.97 15.73 29.56
N ALA A 354 1.49 15.92 28.32
CA ALA A 354 0.26 16.63 28.06
C ALA A 354 -0.98 15.84 28.53
N ASP A 355 -1.94 16.53 29.14
CA ASP A 355 -3.26 15.97 29.43
C ASP A 355 -4.19 16.17 28.22
N LEU A 356 -4.39 15.08 27.47
CA LEU A 356 -5.24 15.02 26.28
C LEU A 356 -6.49 14.17 26.54
N ALA A 357 -6.82 13.89 27.81
CA ALA A 357 -7.91 13.00 28.17
C ALA A 357 -9.25 13.48 27.60
N GLY A 358 -9.97 12.58 26.92
CA GLY A 358 -11.28 12.85 26.32
C GLY A 358 -11.29 13.86 25.17
N LEU A 359 -10.13 14.36 24.72
CA LEU A 359 -10.06 15.28 23.59
C LEU A 359 -10.20 14.53 22.26
N SER A 360 -10.81 15.17 21.27
CA SER A 360 -10.90 14.65 19.90
C SER A 360 -9.73 15.15 19.05
N LEU A 361 -8.89 14.21 18.67
CA LEU A 361 -7.78 14.32 17.72
C LEU A 361 -8.15 13.70 16.37
N HIS A 362 -9.43 13.35 16.15
CA HIS A 362 -9.91 12.62 14.98
C HIS A 362 -9.37 13.17 13.65
N GLY A 363 -8.81 12.28 12.82
CA GLY A 363 -8.32 12.59 11.49
C GLY A 363 -7.09 13.52 11.45
N MET A 364 -6.46 13.81 12.59
CA MET A 364 -5.29 14.69 12.62
C MET A 364 -4.03 14.01 12.08
N ASN A 365 -3.22 14.78 11.35
CA ASN A 365 -1.86 14.40 11.04
C ASN A 365 -0.97 14.72 12.24
N LEU A 366 -0.55 13.66 12.93
CA LEU A 366 0.31 13.69 14.10
C LEU A 366 1.64 12.97 13.80
N THR A 367 2.11 13.02 12.56
CA THR A 367 3.43 12.47 12.20
C THR A 367 4.54 13.12 13.01
N ASP A 368 5.46 12.29 13.52
CA ASP A 368 6.64 12.68 14.30
C ASP A 368 6.31 13.53 15.56
N VAL A 369 5.13 13.30 16.14
CA VAL A 369 4.70 13.93 17.40
C VAL A 369 5.34 13.21 18.59
N ILE A 370 5.67 13.97 19.64
CA ILE A 370 6.14 13.40 20.91
C ILE A 370 4.96 13.33 21.88
N LEU A 371 4.52 12.12 22.21
CA LEU A 371 3.47 11.84 23.21
C LEU A 371 4.06 11.22 24.49
N ALA A 372 5.34 11.45 24.76
CA ALA A 372 6.01 10.83 25.90
C ALA A 372 5.32 11.21 27.23
N GLY A 373 4.84 10.23 28.01
CA GLY A 373 4.10 10.47 29.25
C GLY A 373 2.71 11.12 29.08
N ALA A 374 2.25 11.36 27.84
CA ALA A 374 0.97 12.00 27.59
C ALA A 374 -0.22 11.15 28.04
N THR A 375 -1.24 11.80 28.61
CA THR A 375 -2.49 11.14 29.00
C THR A 375 -3.49 11.22 27.85
N LEU A 376 -3.79 10.08 27.23
CA LEU A 376 -4.74 9.95 26.10
C LEU A 376 -5.97 9.13 26.49
N GLN A 377 -6.30 9.10 27.78
CA GLN A 377 -7.42 8.33 28.31
C GLN A 377 -8.73 8.80 27.67
N GLU A 378 -9.49 7.87 27.08
CA GLU A 378 -10.76 8.16 26.39
C GLU A 378 -10.65 9.18 25.24
N ALA A 379 -9.43 9.50 24.78
CA ALA A 379 -9.22 10.39 23.65
C ALA A 379 -9.68 9.71 22.35
N ASP A 380 -10.21 10.52 21.44
CA ASP A 380 -10.59 10.08 20.10
C ASP A 380 -9.43 10.34 19.14
N LEU A 381 -8.68 9.29 18.81
CA LEU A 381 -7.59 9.30 17.83
C LEU A 381 -8.01 8.58 16.53
N ALA A 382 -9.32 8.41 16.29
CA ALA A 382 -9.74 7.67 15.12
C ALA A 382 -9.27 8.38 13.84
N ASP A 383 -8.81 7.59 12.87
CA ASP A 383 -8.24 8.05 11.60
C ASP A 383 -7.04 9.01 11.71
N THR A 384 -6.36 9.07 12.87
CA THR A 384 -5.12 9.85 13.01
C THR A 384 -3.94 9.21 12.28
N VAL A 385 -2.93 10.03 11.97
CA VAL A 385 -1.64 9.55 11.46
C VAL A 385 -0.59 9.73 12.55
N LEU A 386 -0.05 8.64 13.08
CA LEU A 386 0.96 8.61 14.15
C LEU A 386 2.32 8.10 13.66
N THR A 387 2.59 8.13 12.35
CA THR A 387 3.87 7.64 11.81
C THR A 387 5.05 8.35 12.46
N ASP A 388 6.11 7.59 12.77
CA ASP A 388 7.37 8.06 13.37
C ASP A 388 7.23 8.80 14.72
N SER A 389 6.10 8.63 15.41
CA SER A 389 5.82 9.32 16.67
C SER A 389 6.44 8.62 17.88
N THR A 390 6.75 9.39 18.92
CA THR A 390 7.21 8.83 20.21
C THR A 390 6.01 8.63 21.13
N ILE A 391 5.85 7.41 21.66
CA ILE A 391 4.72 7.03 22.53
C ILE A 391 5.15 6.44 23.88
N THR A 392 6.42 6.62 24.26
CA THR A 392 6.97 6.14 25.53
C THR A 392 6.09 6.59 26.71
N ASP A 393 5.64 5.66 27.54
CA ASP A 393 4.80 5.91 28.72
C ASP A 393 3.46 6.64 28.43
N ALA A 394 3.07 6.78 27.17
CA ALA A 394 1.78 7.35 26.79
C ALA A 394 0.64 6.43 27.24
N ASP A 395 -0.43 7.01 27.75
CA ASP A 395 -1.56 6.27 28.31
C ASP A 395 -2.77 6.28 27.38
N PHE A 396 -2.91 5.25 26.54
CA PHE A 396 -4.03 5.09 25.61
C PHE A 396 -5.22 4.33 26.21
N ARG A 397 -5.37 4.24 27.54
CA ARG A 397 -6.50 3.51 28.13
C ARG A 397 -7.84 4.04 27.59
N ARG A 398 -8.62 3.14 26.98
CA ARG A 398 -9.95 3.45 26.42
C ARG A 398 -9.93 4.51 25.29
N ALA A 399 -8.76 4.83 24.74
CA ALA A 399 -8.67 5.67 23.55
C ALA A 399 -9.26 4.95 22.32
N ASP A 400 -9.89 5.71 21.43
CA ASP A 400 -10.31 5.20 20.12
C ASP A 400 -9.15 5.32 19.13
N LEU A 401 -8.59 4.18 18.73
CA LEU A 401 -7.51 4.09 17.74
C LEU A 401 -8.03 3.63 16.37
N THR A 402 -9.34 3.51 16.18
CA THR A 402 -9.92 2.95 14.95
C THR A 402 -9.46 3.74 13.72
N GLY A 403 -8.93 3.06 12.70
CA GLY A 403 -8.50 3.75 11.48
C GLY A 403 -7.12 4.41 11.57
N VAL A 404 -6.43 4.32 12.72
CA VAL A 404 -5.11 4.93 12.91
C VAL A 404 -4.11 4.42 11.89
N THR A 405 -3.36 5.35 11.31
CA THR A 405 -2.19 5.05 10.48
C THR A 405 -0.96 5.09 11.35
N SER A 406 -0.21 4.01 11.44
CA SER A 406 1.00 3.95 12.26
C SER A 406 2.11 3.12 11.62
N GLY A 407 3.33 3.34 12.10
CA GLY A 407 4.56 2.74 11.63
C GLY A 407 5.74 3.59 12.11
N GLY A 408 6.84 2.96 12.50
CA GLY A 408 8.01 3.67 13.03
C GLY A 408 7.81 4.28 14.42
N LEU A 409 6.79 3.87 15.17
CA LEU A 409 6.57 4.35 16.54
C LEU A 409 7.75 4.00 17.44
N VAL A 410 8.17 4.96 18.25
CA VAL A 410 9.29 4.82 19.20
C VAL A 410 8.76 4.74 20.63
N GLY A 411 9.27 3.77 21.39
CA GLY A 411 8.97 3.60 22.81
C GLY A 411 7.86 2.60 23.12
N THR A 412 7.66 2.36 24.41
CA THR A 412 6.61 1.48 24.93
C THR A 412 5.55 2.32 25.63
N PRO A 413 4.27 2.28 25.21
CA PRO A 413 3.20 2.99 25.90
C PRO A 413 2.94 2.35 27.26
N LEU A 414 2.44 3.15 28.20
CA LEU A 414 2.05 2.67 29.52
C LEU A 414 0.86 1.72 29.43
N HIS A 415 -0.09 2.02 28.55
CA HIS A 415 -1.23 1.17 28.26
C HIS A 415 -1.65 1.29 26.80
N ILE A 416 -2.19 0.20 26.26
CA ILE A 416 -2.82 0.12 24.93
C ILE A 416 -4.28 -0.34 25.14
N PRO A 417 -5.26 0.12 24.33
CA PRO A 417 -6.63 -0.35 24.43
C PRO A 417 -6.74 -1.88 24.28
N VAL A 418 -7.76 -2.47 24.92
CA VAL A 418 -8.03 -3.90 24.78
C VAL A 418 -8.26 -4.27 23.32
N GLY A 419 -7.66 -5.36 22.85
CA GLY A 419 -7.75 -5.82 21.46
C GLY A 419 -6.72 -5.19 20.51
N TRP A 420 -5.95 -4.21 20.98
CA TRP A 420 -4.85 -3.60 20.23
C TRP A 420 -3.50 -4.15 20.68
N ARG A 421 -2.53 -4.11 19.76
CA ARG A 421 -1.16 -4.59 19.99
C ARG A 421 -0.16 -3.64 19.34
N LEU A 422 0.97 -3.42 20.00
CA LEU A 422 2.12 -2.75 19.40
C LEU A 422 3.10 -3.82 18.91
N ILE A 423 3.38 -3.84 17.60
CA ILE A 423 4.29 -4.79 16.96
C ILE A 423 5.24 -3.99 16.06
N ASP A 424 6.54 -4.07 16.34
CA ASP A 424 7.60 -3.40 15.57
C ASP A 424 7.29 -1.93 15.25
N GLY A 425 6.88 -1.17 16.26
CA GLY A 425 6.56 0.26 16.10
C GLY A 425 5.25 0.53 15.36
N THR A 426 4.33 -0.45 15.27
CA THR A 426 3.02 -0.28 14.63
C THR A 426 1.88 -0.72 15.55
N LEU A 427 0.86 0.12 15.67
CA LEU A 427 -0.38 -0.19 16.39
C LEU A 427 -1.30 -1.00 15.47
N LEU A 428 -1.61 -2.23 15.88
CA LEU A 428 -2.48 -3.16 15.16
C LEU A 428 -3.74 -3.46 15.96
N GLY A 429 -4.89 -3.31 15.30
CA GLY A 429 -6.22 -3.48 15.85
C GLY A 429 -7.28 -3.16 14.80
N GLN A 430 -8.51 -2.90 15.25
CA GLN A 430 -9.64 -2.64 14.36
C GLN A 430 -9.39 -1.40 13.50
N GLY A 431 -9.55 -1.52 12.18
CA GLY A 431 -9.37 -0.42 11.23
C GLY A 431 -7.92 0.07 11.05
N ALA A 432 -6.94 -0.51 11.75
CA ALA A 432 -5.54 -0.06 11.67
C ALA A 432 -5.03 -0.02 10.23
N LYS A 433 -4.28 1.02 9.88
CA LYS A 433 -3.69 1.22 8.55
C LYS A 433 -2.18 1.10 8.66
N ALA A 434 -1.63 0.03 8.10
CA ALA A 434 -0.22 -0.30 8.16
C ALA A 434 0.24 -0.94 6.82
N PRO A 435 0.26 -0.16 5.72
CA PRO A 435 0.67 -0.67 4.42
C PRO A 435 2.14 -1.11 4.45
N GLY A 436 2.43 -2.29 3.90
CA GLY A 436 3.79 -2.82 3.78
C GLY A 436 4.46 -3.29 5.08
N ILE A 437 3.70 -3.41 6.18
CA ILE A 437 4.26 -3.88 7.46
C ILE A 437 4.83 -5.31 7.35
N ASP A 438 5.99 -5.54 7.97
CA ASP A 438 6.57 -6.87 8.17
C ASP A 438 6.03 -7.49 9.48
N LEU A 439 5.27 -8.56 9.32
CA LEU A 439 4.67 -9.39 10.37
C LEU A 439 5.11 -10.86 10.24
N THR A 440 6.25 -11.11 9.59
CA THR A 440 6.80 -12.45 9.38
C THR A 440 6.93 -13.21 10.69
N GLY A 441 6.35 -14.41 10.76
CA GLY A 441 6.39 -15.32 11.92
C GLY A 441 5.67 -14.80 13.17
N ARG A 442 4.96 -13.67 13.10
CA ARG A 442 4.33 -13.07 14.29
C ARG A 442 3.11 -13.86 14.74
N ASN A 443 2.94 -14.00 16.06
CA ASN A 443 1.73 -14.56 16.63
C ASN A 443 0.65 -13.48 16.73
N LEU A 444 -0.38 -13.57 15.90
CA LEU A 444 -1.56 -12.70 15.79
C LEU A 444 -2.87 -13.46 16.10
N ALA A 445 -2.80 -14.61 16.77
CA ALA A 445 -3.97 -15.43 17.05
C ALA A 445 -5.06 -14.64 17.79
N GLY A 446 -6.30 -14.73 17.30
CA GLY A 446 -7.46 -14.04 17.86
C GLY A 446 -7.48 -12.51 17.73
N ILE A 447 -6.52 -11.89 17.02
CA ILE A 447 -6.50 -10.43 16.84
C ILE A 447 -7.77 -9.94 16.12
N ASN A 448 -8.23 -8.73 16.45
CA ASN A 448 -9.27 -8.06 15.69
C ASN A 448 -8.65 -7.02 14.74
N LEU A 449 -8.64 -7.33 13.45
CA LEU A 449 -8.20 -6.48 12.34
C LEU A 449 -9.37 -6.16 11.39
N THR A 450 -10.61 -6.21 11.89
CA THR A 450 -11.81 -5.85 11.11
C THR A 450 -11.62 -4.47 10.47
N ASN A 451 -11.86 -4.35 9.16
CA ASN A 451 -11.64 -3.15 8.35
C ASN A 451 -10.20 -2.61 8.30
N ALA A 452 -9.20 -3.36 8.78
CA ALA A 452 -7.80 -2.92 8.71
C ALA A 452 -7.29 -2.86 7.27
N VAL A 453 -6.30 -1.99 7.02
CA VAL A 453 -5.65 -1.82 5.72
C VAL A 453 -4.20 -2.26 5.82
N LEU A 454 -3.90 -3.45 5.31
CA LEU A 454 -2.62 -4.14 5.37
C LEU A 454 -2.12 -4.45 3.95
N THR A 455 -2.32 -3.51 3.03
CA THR A 455 -1.91 -3.65 1.62
C THR A 455 -0.39 -3.88 1.53
N GLY A 456 0.03 -4.92 0.82
CA GLY A 456 1.44 -5.25 0.64
C GLY A 456 2.16 -5.73 1.90
N ALA A 457 1.46 -5.99 3.01
CA ALA A 457 2.07 -6.50 4.24
C ALA A 457 2.69 -7.89 4.03
N ASP A 458 3.75 -8.20 4.77
CA ASP A 458 4.34 -9.53 4.83
C ASP A 458 3.92 -10.25 6.11
N LEU A 459 3.07 -11.26 5.98
CA LEU A 459 2.56 -12.13 7.03
C LEU A 459 3.06 -13.57 6.81
N THR A 460 4.22 -13.76 6.16
CA THR A 460 4.81 -15.08 5.94
C THR A 460 4.97 -15.82 7.27
N ASP A 461 4.48 -17.06 7.36
CA ASP A 461 4.49 -17.91 8.57
C ASP A 461 3.82 -17.30 9.83
N ALA A 462 3.01 -16.25 9.68
CA ALA A 462 2.29 -15.65 10.80
C ALA A 462 1.16 -16.56 11.31
N ASN A 463 0.92 -16.54 12.63
CA ASN A 463 -0.21 -17.24 13.23
C ASN A 463 -1.41 -16.29 13.36
N LEU A 464 -2.44 -16.47 12.55
CA LEU A 464 -3.70 -15.73 12.53
C LEU A 464 -4.89 -16.62 12.94
N ALA A 465 -4.64 -17.72 13.66
CA ALA A 465 -5.68 -18.65 14.06
C ALA A 465 -6.78 -17.94 14.87
N GLY A 466 -8.03 -18.11 14.45
CA GLY A 466 -9.20 -17.46 15.06
C GLY A 466 -9.25 -15.93 14.97
N ALA A 467 -8.41 -15.29 14.14
CA ALA A 467 -8.42 -13.84 13.96
C ALA A 467 -9.74 -13.34 13.35
N TYR A 468 -10.11 -12.10 13.68
CA TYR A 468 -11.24 -11.37 13.05
C TYR A 468 -10.67 -10.45 11.97
N LEU A 469 -10.79 -10.87 10.72
CA LEU A 469 -10.26 -10.26 9.50
C LEU A 469 -11.38 -9.77 8.57
N ILE A 470 -12.54 -9.42 9.14
CA ILE A 470 -13.74 -9.04 8.38
C ILE A 470 -13.45 -7.77 7.60
N ALA A 471 -13.65 -7.80 6.28
CA ALA A 471 -13.37 -6.68 5.37
C ALA A 471 -11.95 -6.08 5.51
N THR A 472 -10.98 -6.86 5.97
CA THR A 472 -9.56 -6.46 5.98
C THR A 472 -9.04 -6.40 4.54
N ASN A 473 -8.25 -5.38 4.23
CA ASN A 473 -7.59 -5.23 2.94
C ASN A 473 -6.17 -5.79 3.00
N PHE A 474 -5.97 -6.96 2.39
CA PHE A 474 -4.70 -7.64 2.17
C PHE A 474 -4.26 -7.58 0.69
N ASN A 475 -4.70 -6.57 -0.07
CA ASN A 475 -4.30 -6.42 -1.46
C ASN A 475 -2.77 -6.48 -1.60
N ALA A 476 -2.28 -7.34 -2.50
CA ALA A 476 -0.86 -7.59 -2.74
C ALA A 476 -0.03 -8.04 -1.52
N ALA A 477 -0.65 -8.43 -0.40
CA ALA A 477 0.05 -8.95 0.77
C ALA A 477 0.63 -10.35 0.54
N THR A 478 1.63 -10.71 1.33
CA THR A 478 2.19 -12.07 1.36
C THR A 478 1.76 -12.75 2.67
N LEU A 479 1.09 -13.89 2.58
CA LEU A 479 0.59 -14.72 3.67
C LEU A 479 1.05 -16.18 3.50
N ASN A 480 2.22 -16.39 2.88
CA ASN A 480 2.72 -17.73 2.60
C ASN A 480 2.97 -18.47 3.93
N GLY A 481 2.49 -19.71 4.04
CA GLY A 481 2.66 -20.53 5.26
C GLY A 481 1.87 -20.04 6.49
N ALA A 482 1.07 -18.98 6.37
CA ALA A 482 0.30 -18.45 7.50
C ALA A 482 -0.76 -19.44 8.00
N ASP A 483 -0.97 -19.47 9.31
CA ASP A 483 -2.06 -20.23 9.94
C ASP A 483 -3.29 -19.34 10.10
N LEU A 484 -4.30 -19.58 9.27
CA LEU A 484 -5.60 -18.88 9.26
C LEU A 484 -6.72 -19.80 9.80
N THR A 485 -6.37 -20.85 10.56
CA THR A 485 -7.34 -21.82 11.06
C THR A 485 -8.47 -21.14 11.85
N GLY A 486 -9.70 -21.34 11.42
CA GLY A 486 -10.90 -20.78 12.04
C GLY A 486 -11.01 -19.25 11.99
N ALA A 487 -10.16 -18.55 11.22
CA ALA A 487 -10.23 -17.11 11.08
C ALA A 487 -11.55 -16.67 10.41
N ASN A 488 -12.09 -15.53 10.85
CA ASN A 488 -13.24 -14.91 10.20
C ASN A 488 -12.76 -13.85 9.20
N MET A 489 -12.77 -14.20 7.92
CA MET A 489 -12.29 -13.38 6.79
C MET A 489 -13.46 -13.00 5.86
N ASP A 490 -14.69 -12.89 6.38
CA ASP A 490 -15.84 -12.47 5.58
C ASP A 490 -15.58 -11.10 4.95
N GLY A 491 -15.79 -10.98 3.64
CA GLY A 491 -15.56 -9.75 2.88
C GLY A 491 -14.10 -9.29 2.75
N VAL A 492 -13.12 -10.11 3.13
CA VAL A 492 -11.68 -9.78 2.99
C VAL A 492 -11.31 -9.50 1.53
N ASP A 493 -10.41 -8.55 1.31
CA ASP A 493 -9.79 -8.31 -0.01
C ASP A 493 -8.37 -8.91 -0.03
N LEU A 494 -8.21 -10.01 -0.76
CA LEU A 494 -6.94 -10.70 -1.01
C LEU A 494 -6.48 -10.53 -2.47
N THR A 495 -6.96 -9.49 -3.17
CA THR A 495 -6.62 -9.27 -4.58
C THR A 495 -5.10 -9.21 -4.77
N ASN A 496 -4.58 -10.01 -5.71
CA ASN A 496 -3.14 -10.18 -5.98
C ASN A 496 -2.28 -10.67 -4.78
N ALA A 497 -2.89 -11.13 -3.69
CA ALA A 497 -2.16 -11.63 -2.53
C ALA A 497 -1.53 -12.99 -2.80
N LYS A 498 -0.43 -13.30 -2.11
CA LYS A 498 0.24 -14.61 -2.12
C LYS A 498 -0.09 -15.34 -0.84
N VAL A 499 -0.85 -16.42 -0.91
CA VAL A 499 -1.38 -17.17 0.24
C VAL A 499 -0.94 -18.63 0.13
N ARG A 500 0.30 -18.87 -0.31
CA ARG A 500 0.80 -20.19 -0.69
C ARG A 500 1.06 -21.04 0.54
N PHE A 501 0.75 -22.34 0.50
CA PHE A 501 0.97 -23.26 1.63
C PHE A 501 0.27 -22.85 2.95
N ALA A 502 -0.68 -21.91 2.90
CA ALA A 502 -1.37 -21.45 4.09
C ALA A 502 -2.39 -22.49 4.58
N VAL A 503 -2.70 -22.45 5.88
CA VAL A 503 -3.70 -23.31 6.49
C VAL A 503 -4.97 -22.50 6.75
N LEU A 504 -5.99 -22.65 5.91
CA LEU A 504 -7.29 -21.96 6.04
C LEU A 504 -8.37 -22.89 6.61
N LEU A 505 -7.99 -23.94 7.35
CA LEU A 505 -8.92 -24.93 7.90
C LEU A 505 -10.07 -24.24 8.66
N GLN A 506 -11.33 -24.48 8.26
CA GLN A 506 -12.52 -23.88 8.87
C GLN A 506 -12.62 -22.33 8.80
N ALA A 507 -11.83 -21.67 7.96
CA ALA A 507 -11.92 -20.22 7.79
C ALA A 507 -13.24 -19.80 7.11
N LYS A 508 -13.74 -18.62 7.45
CA LYS A 508 -14.91 -17.99 6.82
C LYS A 508 -14.46 -16.95 5.82
N LEU A 509 -14.94 -17.04 4.59
CA LEU A 509 -14.55 -16.22 3.42
C LEU A 509 -15.81 -15.78 2.65
N THR A 510 -16.93 -15.59 3.34
CA THR A 510 -18.20 -15.22 2.68
C THR A 510 -18.05 -13.87 2.01
N GLY A 511 -18.32 -13.79 0.71
CA GLY A 511 -18.18 -12.55 -0.07
C GLY A 511 -16.75 -12.00 -0.17
N ALA A 512 -15.73 -12.82 0.10
CA ALA A 512 -14.33 -12.41 -0.03
C ALA A 512 -13.95 -12.12 -1.50
N THR A 513 -12.99 -11.22 -1.71
CA THR A 513 -12.34 -10.98 -3.00
C THR A 513 -11.00 -11.70 -3.04
N LEU A 514 -10.92 -12.76 -3.84
CA LEU A 514 -9.75 -13.64 -4.06
C LEU A 514 -9.19 -13.47 -5.48
N LYS A 515 -9.38 -12.29 -6.10
CA LYS A 515 -9.03 -12.05 -7.49
C LYS A 515 -7.52 -12.10 -7.71
N ASN A 516 -7.05 -12.90 -8.67
CA ASN A 516 -5.61 -13.15 -8.90
C ASN A 516 -4.85 -13.59 -7.64
N THR A 517 -5.53 -14.13 -6.61
CA THR A 517 -4.87 -14.60 -5.40
C THR A 517 -4.17 -15.92 -5.69
N ASP A 518 -2.94 -16.07 -5.20
CA ASP A 518 -2.19 -17.32 -5.31
C ASP A 518 -2.36 -18.16 -4.04
N LEU A 519 -3.25 -19.15 -4.11
CA LEU A 519 -3.58 -20.08 -3.02
C LEU A 519 -2.87 -21.42 -3.18
N HIS A 520 -1.85 -21.54 -4.03
CA HIS A 520 -1.29 -22.84 -4.36
C HIS A 520 -0.84 -23.64 -3.13
N ASN A 521 -1.02 -24.96 -3.17
CA ASN A 521 -0.68 -25.90 -2.10
C ASN A 521 -1.32 -25.58 -0.72
N SER A 522 -2.36 -24.76 -0.67
CA SER A 522 -3.01 -24.39 0.60
C SER A 522 -4.11 -25.37 0.99
N ASN A 523 -4.40 -25.44 2.29
CA ASN A 523 -5.45 -26.27 2.85
C ASN A 523 -6.73 -25.45 3.06
N LEU A 524 -7.77 -25.71 2.26
CA LEU A 524 -9.07 -25.05 2.31
C LEU A 524 -10.17 -26.01 2.83
N THR A 525 -9.80 -27.05 3.58
CA THR A 525 -10.77 -28.01 4.12
C THR A 525 -11.76 -27.29 5.06
N TYR A 526 -13.05 -27.57 4.93
CA TYR A 526 -14.14 -26.93 5.69
C TYR A 526 -14.25 -25.40 5.55
N VAL A 527 -13.59 -24.79 4.55
CA VAL A 527 -13.73 -23.35 4.28
C VAL A 527 -15.14 -22.99 3.81
N ASN A 528 -15.67 -21.86 4.25
CA ASN A 528 -16.89 -21.27 3.67
C ASN A 528 -16.56 -20.02 2.83
N ALA A 529 -16.39 -20.21 1.52
CA ALA A 529 -16.17 -19.16 0.52
C ALA A 529 -17.45 -18.84 -0.29
N LYS A 530 -18.61 -18.85 0.38
CA LYS A 530 -19.90 -18.55 -0.27
C LYS A 530 -19.88 -17.16 -0.91
N GLY A 531 -20.21 -17.07 -2.20
CA GLY A 531 -20.34 -15.81 -2.93
C GLY A 531 -19.03 -15.04 -3.11
N SER A 532 -17.87 -15.67 -2.92
CA SER A 532 -16.58 -15.03 -3.13
C SER A 532 -16.29 -14.77 -4.62
N ASP A 533 -15.54 -13.72 -4.93
CA ASP A 533 -14.93 -13.50 -6.25
C ASP A 533 -13.54 -14.13 -6.26
N ALA A 534 -13.40 -15.33 -6.83
CA ALA A 534 -12.12 -16.02 -7.04
C ALA A 534 -11.67 -15.96 -8.50
N THR A 535 -12.02 -14.88 -9.21
CA THR A 535 -11.63 -14.71 -10.62
C THR A 535 -10.12 -14.73 -10.78
N ALA A 536 -9.62 -15.58 -11.68
CA ALA A 536 -8.19 -15.78 -11.95
C ALA A 536 -7.34 -16.19 -10.73
N ALA A 537 -7.96 -16.70 -9.66
CA ALA A 537 -7.24 -17.25 -8.51
C ALA A 537 -6.46 -18.52 -8.90
N ASP A 538 -5.26 -18.70 -8.37
CA ASP A 538 -4.51 -19.95 -8.49
C ASP A 538 -4.81 -20.87 -7.30
N LEU A 539 -5.64 -21.87 -7.55
CA LEU A 539 -6.05 -22.93 -6.63
C LEU A 539 -5.35 -24.26 -6.99
N THR A 540 -4.14 -24.21 -7.55
CA THR A 540 -3.39 -25.42 -7.90
C THR A 540 -3.04 -26.25 -6.66
N ASN A 541 -3.32 -27.55 -6.70
CA ASN A 541 -3.03 -28.53 -5.65
C ASN A 541 -3.60 -28.14 -4.26
N VAL A 542 -4.75 -27.48 -4.22
CA VAL A 542 -5.47 -27.20 -2.97
C VAL A 542 -6.37 -28.37 -2.54
N ASP A 543 -6.66 -28.45 -1.25
CA ASP A 543 -7.67 -29.37 -0.70
C ASP A 543 -8.97 -28.61 -0.39
N LEU A 544 -10.05 -28.91 -1.12
CA LEU A 544 -11.38 -28.31 -0.98
C LEU A 544 -12.35 -29.20 -0.18
N THR A 545 -11.86 -30.26 0.47
CA THR A 545 -12.73 -31.26 1.11
C THR A 545 -13.69 -30.61 2.11
N TYR A 546 -15.00 -30.88 1.94
CA TYR A 546 -16.10 -30.30 2.73
C TYR A 546 -16.17 -28.76 2.78
N SER A 547 -15.55 -28.07 1.83
CA SER A 547 -15.66 -26.62 1.69
C SER A 547 -16.98 -26.21 1.01
N SER A 548 -17.32 -24.93 1.06
CA SER A 548 -18.47 -24.36 0.35
C SER A 548 -18.03 -23.16 -0.48
N PHE A 549 -18.16 -23.29 -1.80
CA PHE A 549 -18.00 -22.24 -2.80
C PHE A 549 -19.35 -21.83 -3.40
N TYR A 550 -20.46 -22.07 -2.69
CA TYR A 550 -21.80 -21.77 -3.18
C TYR A 550 -21.89 -20.35 -3.74
N GLY A 551 -22.28 -20.21 -5.01
CA GLY A 551 -22.44 -18.90 -5.65
C GLY A 551 -21.14 -18.12 -5.92
N ALA A 552 -19.96 -18.73 -5.75
CA ALA A 552 -18.68 -18.08 -6.00
C ALA A 552 -18.42 -17.90 -7.51
N ASP A 553 -17.64 -16.88 -7.86
CA ASP A 553 -17.13 -16.69 -9.23
C ASP A 553 -15.70 -17.26 -9.34
N LEU A 554 -15.54 -18.34 -10.10
CA LEU A 554 -14.26 -19.00 -10.38
C LEU A 554 -13.80 -18.73 -11.81
N THR A 555 -14.34 -17.71 -12.48
CA THR A 555 -14.00 -17.38 -13.87
C THR A 555 -12.48 -17.28 -14.04
N THR A 556 -11.90 -18.00 -15.00
CA THR A 556 -10.46 -18.07 -15.29
C THR A 556 -9.56 -18.56 -14.14
N ALA A 557 -10.12 -19.04 -13.03
CA ALA A 557 -9.35 -19.62 -11.93
C ALA A 557 -8.66 -20.92 -12.36
N ASN A 558 -7.58 -21.29 -11.66
CA ASN A 558 -6.82 -22.50 -11.93
C ASN A 558 -6.96 -23.51 -10.80
N LEU A 559 -7.71 -24.59 -11.00
CA LEU A 559 -7.90 -25.68 -10.04
C LEU A 559 -7.05 -26.91 -10.36
N LEU A 560 -5.99 -26.80 -11.17
CA LEU A 560 -5.17 -27.94 -11.56
C LEU A 560 -4.75 -28.78 -10.34
N SER A 561 -5.01 -30.09 -10.39
CA SER A 561 -4.72 -31.02 -9.29
C SER A 561 -5.41 -30.73 -7.95
N ALA A 562 -6.40 -29.84 -7.89
CA ALA A 562 -7.21 -29.62 -6.69
C ALA A 562 -8.01 -30.88 -6.32
N ARG A 563 -8.21 -31.11 -5.03
CA ARG A 563 -8.88 -32.29 -4.48
C ARG A 563 -10.15 -31.89 -3.74
N GLY A 564 -11.04 -32.86 -3.50
CA GLY A 564 -12.24 -32.65 -2.69
C GLY A 564 -13.38 -31.90 -3.38
N ILE A 565 -13.27 -31.56 -4.68
CA ILE A 565 -14.30 -30.83 -5.43
C ILE A 565 -15.68 -31.54 -5.41
N THR A 566 -15.70 -32.87 -5.38
CA THR A 566 -16.93 -33.68 -5.32
C THR A 566 -17.58 -33.69 -3.93
N THR A 567 -16.83 -33.31 -2.90
CA THR A 567 -17.32 -33.18 -1.51
C THR A 567 -17.58 -31.73 -1.11
N ALA A 568 -17.11 -30.78 -1.92
CA ALA A 568 -17.35 -29.36 -1.73
C ALA A 568 -18.76 -29.00 -2.21
N ASN A 569 -19.41 -28.06 -1.52
CA ASN A 569 -20.62 -27.42 -2.04
C ASN A 569 -20.23 -26.39 -3.10
N VAL A 570 -20.35 -26.77 -4.35
CA VAL A 570 -20.04 -25.92 -5.52
C VAL A 570 -21.28 -25.55 -6.33
N ASP A 571 -22.45 -25.58 -5.68
CA ASP A 571 -23.70 -25.19 -6.31
C ASP A 571 -23.67 -23.70 -6.69
N SER A 572 -24.24 -23.38 -7.86
CA SER A 572 -24.30 -22.00 -8.39
C SER A 572 -22.94 -21.31 -8.59
N VAL A 573 -21.83 -22.06 -8.65
CA VAL A 573 -20.52 -21.51 -9.03
C VAL A 573 -20.53 -21.06 -10.50
N THR A 574 -19.86 -19.93 -10.77
CA THR A 574 -19.53 -19.51 -12.14
C THR A 574 -18.17 -20.07 -12.55
N TRP A 575 -18.14 -20.95 -13.56
CA TRP A 575 -16.94 -21.71 -13.96
C TRP A 575 -16.24 -21.18 -15.23
N ARG A 576 -16.66 -20.03 -15.76
CA ARG A 576 -16.27 -19.61 -17.12
C ARG A 576 -14.74 -19.60 -17.31
N GLN A 577 -14.22 -20.36 -18.26
CA GLN A 577 -12.79 -20.50 -18.54
C GLN A 577 -11.94 -20.97 -17.34
N THR A 578 -12.54 -21.58 -16.32
CA THR A 578 -11.81 -22.18 -15.20
C THR A 578 -11.02 -23.40 -15.68
N ILE A 579 -9.75 -23.52 -15.29
CA ILE A 579 -8.98 -24.75 -15.46
C ILE A 579 -9.40 -25.72 -14.36
N CYS A 580 -9.91 -26.88 -14.73
CA CYS A 580 -10.40 -27.90 -13.82
C CYS A 580 -9.25 -28.76 -13.25
N PRO A 581 -9.53 -29.60 -12.23
CA PRO A 581 -8.53 -30.47 -11.61
C PRO A 581 -7.75 -31.38 -12.56
N ASP A 582 -8.34 -31.80 -13.67
CA ASP A 582 -7.72 -32.62 -14.71
C ASP A 582 -6.86 -31.82 -15.72
N GLY A 583 -6.81 -30.49 -15.58
CA GLY A 583 -6.08 -29.57 -16.46
C GLY A 583 -6.84 -29.12 -17.71
N THR A 584 -8.09 -29.51 -17.88
CA THR A 584 -8.94 -29.04 -18.99
C THR A 584 -9.74 -27.80 -18.59
N ILE A 585 -10.27 -27.05 -19.55
CA ILE A 585 -11.17 -25.92 -19.26
C ILE A 585 -12.60 -26.39 -18.96
N SER A 586 -13.32 -25.70 -18.09
CA SER A 586 -14.67 -26.06 -17.64
C SER A 586 -15.66 -26.34 -18.77
N GLU A 587 -15.56 -25.61 -19.89
CA GLU A 587 -16.44 -25.71 -21.05
C GLU A 587 -16.23 -27.01 -21.84
N ALA A 588 -15.14 -27.74 -21.58
CA ALA A 588 -14.93 -29.08 -22.13
C ALA A 588 -15.85 -30.12 -21.46
N HIS A 589 -16.38 -29.83 -20.26
CA HIS A 589 -17.24 -30.72 -19.49
C HIS A 589 -18.72 -30.39 -19.69
N LEU A 590 -19.58 -31.40 -19.53
CA LEU A 590 -21.01 -31.19 -19.66
C LEU A 590 -21.51 -30.24 -18.57
N GLY A 591 -22.30 -29.25 -18.98
CA GLY A 591 -22.79 -28.20 -18.09
C GLY A 591 -21.78 -27.08 -17.84
N GLY A 592 -20.59 -27.14 -18.47
CA GLY A 592 -19.57 -26.09 -18.36
C GLY A 592 -19.05 -25.94 -16.93
N SER A 593 -18.79 -27.05 -16.23
CA SER A 593 -18.39 -27.07 -14.81
C SER A 593 -17.29 -28.08 -14.52
N CYS A 594 -16.48 -27.84 -13.50
CA CYS A 594 -15.40 -28.74 -13.11
C CYS A 594 -15.84 -29.94 -12.25
N ILE A 595 -17.13 -30.06 -11.92
CA ILE A 595 -17.66 -31.12 -11.04
C ILE A 595 -17.31 -32.52 -11.57
N ASN A 596 -17.39 -32.71 -12.88
CA ASN A 596 -17.19 -34.01 -13.52
C ASN A 596 -15.79 -34.19 -14.09
N ALA A 597 -14.88 -33.24 -13.88
CA ALA A 597 -13.55 -33.26 -14.48
C ALA A 597 -12.66 -34.42 -14.01
N LEU A 598 -12.99 -35.02 -12.85
CA LEU A 598 -12.25 -36.15 -12.30
C LEU A 598 -12.89 -37.51 -12.62
N ASP A 599 -14.05 -37.52 -13.28
CA ASP A 599 -14.71 -38.75 -13.67
C ASP A 599 -14.06 -39.31 -14.94
N THR A 600 -13.35 -40.43 -14.76
CA THR A 600 -12.71 -41.19 -15.84
C THR A 600 -13.45 -42.50 -16.14
N THR A 601 -14.56 -42.75 -15.45
CA THR A 601 -15.29 -44.01 -15.52
C THR A 601 -16.46 -43.86 -16.50
N ALA A 602 -16.45 -44.64 -17.58
CA ALA A 602 -17.59 -44.62 -18.50
C ALA A 602 -18.86 -45.24 -17.85
N PRO A 603 -20.06 -44.72 -18.16
CA PRO A 603 -21.29 -45.23 -17.60
C PRO A 603 -21.59 -46.65 -18.08
N ARG A 604 -22.52 -47.34 -17.41
CA ARG A 604 -23.07 -48.62 -17.88
C ARG A 604 -24.50 -48.41 -18.38
N ALA A 605 -24.81 -48.93 -19.57
CA ALA A 605 -26.14 -48.86 -20.16
C ALA A 605 -26.74 -50.26 -20.38
N ALA A 606 -28.06 -50.40 -20.16
CA ALA A 606 -28.78 -51.65 -20.37
C ALA A 606 -30.17 -51.43 -20.96
N ILE A 607 -30.52 -52.23 -21.97
CA ILE A 607 -31.91 -52.39 -22.40
C ILE A 607 -32.64 -53.27 -21.39
N THR A 608 -33.77 -52.79 -20.87
CA THR A 608 -34.61 -53.51 -19.90
C THR A 608 -35.95 -53.96 -20.51
N ALA A 609 -36.38 -53.37 -21.62
CA ALA A 609 -37.45 -53.90 -22.46
C ALA A 609 -37.14 -53.67 -23.95
N PRO A 610 -37.53 -54.56 -24.88
CA PRO A 610 -38.48 -55.67 -24.69
C PRO A 610 -37.92 -56.77 -23.77
N SER A 611 -38.72 -57.19 -22.78
CA SER A 611 -38.30 -58.14 -21.74
C SER A 611 -38.50 -59.62 -22.12
N GLY A 612 -38.96 -59.89 -23.34
CA GLY A 612 -39.21 -61.23 -23.86
C GLY A 612 -38.96 -61.32 -25.35
N SER A 613 -38.72 -62.54 -25.85
CA SER A 613 -38.40 -62.79 -27.26
C SER A 613 -39.57 -62.58 -28.23
N PHE A 614 -40.77 -62.36 -27.69
CA PHE A 614 -42.03 -62.24 -28.42
C PHE A 614 -42.85 -61.09 -27.86
N GLN A 615 -43.38 -60.24 -28.73
CA GLN A 615 -44.35 -59.23 -28.34
C GLN A 615 -45.76 -59.72 -28.60
N SER A 616 -46.68 -59.34 -27.73
CA SER A 616 -48.10 -59.61 -27.98
C SER A 616 -48.66 -58.64 -29.01
N ALA A 617 -48.06 -57.49 -29.29
CA ALA A 617 -48.56 -56.49 -30.25
C ALA A 617 -47.43 -55.96 -31.15
N ALA A 618 -47.78 -55.32 -32.27
CA ALA A 618 -46.79 -54.70 -33.17
C ALA A 618 -46.17 -53.43 -32.57
N SER A 619 -46.92 -52.71 -31.73
CA SER A 619 -46.39 -51.62 -30.92
C SER A 619 -46.09 -52.10 -29.51
N PHE A 620 -44.88 -51.84 -29.02
CA PHE A 620 -44.43 -52.30 -27.72
C PHE A 620 -43.46 -51.31 -27.07
N ALA A 621 -43.35 -51.37 -25.75
CA ALA A 621 -42.43 -50.53 -25.00
C ALA A 621 -41.00 -51.08 -25.12
N VAL A 622 -40.09 -50.20 -25.50
CA VAL A 622 -38.64 -50.38 -25.35
C VAL A 622 -38.23 -49.51 -24.16
N ARG A 623 -37.49 -50.08 -23.22
CA ARG A 623 -37.04 -49.39 -22.00
C ARG A 623 -35.56 -49.61 -21.82
N TRP A 624 -34.89 -48.60 -21.28
CA TRP A 624 -33.47 -48.63 -21.02
C TRP A 624 -33.14 -47.87 -19.74
N ARG A 625 -31.94 -48.10 -19.22
CA ARG A 625 -31.40 -47.38 -18.06
C ARG A 625 -29.89 -47.25 -18.18
N GLY A 626 -29.36 -46.27 -17.48
CA GLY A 626 -27.93 -46.03 -17.31
C GLY A 626 -27.63 -45.85 -15.84
N THR A 627 -26.44 -46.29 -15.44
CA THR A 627 -25.90 -46.12 -14.09
C THR A 627 -24.42 -45.83 -14.19
N ASP A 628 -23.95 -44.96 -13.32
CA ASP A 628 -22.57 -44.52 -13.23
C ASP A 628 -22.32 -44.14 -11.77
N ALA A 629 -21.13 -44.41 -11.25
CA ALA A 629 -20.86 -44.28 -9.82
C ALA A 629 -20.30 -42.89 -9.46
N GLU A 630 -19.76 -42.18 -10.44
CA GLU A 630 -19.01 -40.94 -10.25
C GLU A 630 -19.77 -39.73 -10.79
N SER A 631 -20.54 -39.87 -11.89
CA SER A 631 -21.35 -38.78 -12.45
C SER A 631 -22.73 -39.26 -12.93
N PRO A 632 -23.76 -38.40 -12.97
CA PRO A 632 -25.09 -38.83 -13.41
C PRO A 632 -25.11 -39.13 -14.91
N VAL A 633 -25.94 -40.11 -15.32
CA VAL A 633 -26.23 -40.36 -16.74
C VAL A 633 -27.17 -39.29 -17.28
N VAL A 634 -26.72 -38.56 -18.30
CA VAL A 634 -27.44 -37.39 -18.83
C VAL A 634 -28.13 -37.63 -20.16
N SER A 635 -27.71 -38.62 -20.94
CA SER A 635 -28.37 -38.93 -22.21
C SER A 635 -28.17 -40.39 -22.63
N TYR A 636 -29.03 -40.83 -23.54
CA TYR A 636 -29.03 -42.15 -24.13
C TYR A 636 -29.08 -42.09 -25.65
N GLN A 637 -28.42 -43.03 -26.30
CA GLN A 637 -28.63 -43.34 -27.72
C GLN A 637 -29.12 -44.77 -27.87
N VAL A 638 -30.29 -44.93 -28.49
CA VAL A 638 -30.95 -46.21 -28.69
C VAL A 638 -31.03 -46.52 -30.17
N GLN A 639 -30.45 -47.66 -30.56
CA GLN A 639 -30.46 -48.15 -31.93
C GLN A 639 -31.37 -49.35 -32.08
N SER A 640 -31.92 -49.49 -33.28
CA SER A 640 -32.68 -50.66 -33.69
C SER A 640 -32.08 -51.30 -34.95
N ALA A 641 -32.16 -52.61 -35.03
CA ALA A 641 -31.84 -53.37 -36.23
C ALA A 641 -32.95 -54.41 -36.45
N GLN A 642 -33.25 -54.72 -37.69
CA GLN A 642 -34.40 -55.55 -38.02
C GLN A 642 -34.07 -56.64 -39.04
N ARG A 643 -34.85 -57.72 -39.02
CA ARG A 643 -34.92 -58.70 -40.09
C ARG A 643 -36.30 -59.35 -40.12
N PRO A 644 -36.75 -59.91 -41.25
CA PRO A 644 -37.97 -60.71 -41.28
C PRO A 644 -37.89 -61.88 -40.28
N ALA A 645 -38.92 -62.10 -39.46
CA ALA A 645 -38.93 -63.12 -38.41
C ALA A 645 -38.81 -64.57 -38.95
N ARG A 646 -39.12 -64.74 -40.25
CA ARG A 646 -38.97 -65.98 -41.01
C ARG A 646 -37.54 -66.29 -41.48
N SER A 647 -36.66 -65.30 -41.45
CA SER A 647 -35.33 -65.35 -42.07
C SER A 647 -34.24 -65.74 -41.06
N THR A 648 -33.20 -66.40 -41.57
CA THR A 648 -31.93 -66.63 -40.86
C THR A 648 -30.84 -65.64 -41.29
N GLN A 649 -31.16 -64.71 -42.19
CA GLN A 649 -30.23 -63.68 -42.63
C GLN A 649 -29.76 -62.81 -41.45
N PRO A 650 -28.59 -62.17 -41.57
CA PRO A 650 -28.13 -61.17 -40.60
C PRO A 650 -29.17 -60.05 -40.39
N LEU A 651 -29.08 -59.39 -39.24
CA LEU A 651 -29.85 -58.16 -39.00
C LEU A 651 -29.47 -57.08 -40.01
N SER A 652 -30.38 -56.15 -40.29
CA SER A 652 -30.05 -54.91 -40.98
C SER A 652 -28.92 -54.17 -40.26
N PRO A 653 -28.23 -53.23 -40.94
CA PRO A 653 -27.42 -52.25 -40.25
C PRO A 653 -28.19 -51.59 -39.11
N TRP A 654 -27.49 -51.26 -38.03
CA TRP A 654 -28.06 -50.54 -36.90
C TRP A 654 -28.43 -49.12 -37.30
N THR A 655 -29.65 -48.69 -36.95
CA THR A 655 -30.12 -47.33 -37.20
C THR A 655 -30.56 -46.68 -35.89
N ASP A 656 -30.31 -45.37 -35.77
CA ASP A 656 -30.74 -44.60 -34.61
C ASP A 656 -32.26 -44.49 -34.56
N TRP A 657 -32.85 -45.01 -33.48
CA TRP A 657 -34.28 -44.87 -33.22
C TRP A 657 -34.57 -43.72 -32.24
N ARG A 658 -33.65 -43.49 -31.29
CA ARG A 658 -33.63 -42.32 -30.40
C ARG A 658 -32.18 -41.87 -30.22
N ALA A 659 -31.85 -40.67 -30.68
CA ALA A 659 -30.54 -40.06 -30.48
C ALA A 659 -30.60 -39.02 -29.35
N PHE A 660 -29.57 -38.98 -28.50
CA PHE A 660 -29.38 -38.00 -27.42
C PHE A 660 -30.62 -37.75 -26.56
N THR A 661 -31.35 -38.81 -26.20
CA THR A 661 -32.60 -38.69 -25.47
C THR A 661 -32.37 -38.79 -23.96
N THR A 662 -33.09 -37.99 -23.18
CA THR A 662 -33.17 -38.10 -21.71
C THR A 662 -34.25 -39.08 -21.26
N ALA A 663 -35.14 -39.50 -22.16
CA ALA A 663 -36.17 -40.48 -21.84
C ALA A 663 -35.54 -41.84 -21.54
N THR A 664 -36.14 -42.61 -20.63
CA THR A 664 -35.73 -43.98 -20.27
C THR A 664 -36.61 -45.04 -20.93
N SER A 665 -37.56 -44.63 -21.77
CA SER A 665 -38.43 -45.51 -22.53
C SER A 665 -39.02 -44.85 -23.77
N GLY A 666 -39.49 -45.68 -24.70
CA GLY A 666 -40.27 -45.25 -25.85
C GLY A 666 -41.17 -46.37 -26.35
N THR A 667 -42.26 -46.01 -27.04
CA THR A 667 -43.10 -46.98 -27.75
C THR A 667 -42.57 -47.17 -29.16
N PHE A 668 -42.12 -48.39 -29.48
CA PHE A 668 -41.65 -48.76 -30.81
C PHE A 668 -42.79 -49.40 -31.60
N ALA A 669 -43.11 -48.85 -32.77
CA ALA A 669 -44.10 -49.40 -33.70
C ALA A 669 -43.39 -50.24 -34.76
N GLY A 670 -43.36 -51.56 -34.56
CA GLY A 670 -42.75 -52.49 -35.50
C GLY A 670 -43.71 -52.93 -36.61
N VAL A 671 -43.15 -53.36 -37.73
CA VAL A 671 -43.91 -54.03 -38.79
C VAL A 671 -44.26 -55.45 -38.34
N PRO A 672 -45.45 -55.99 -38.66
CA PRO A 672 -45.78 -57.40 -38.40
C PRO A 672 -44.73 -58.36 -38.95
N ASP A 673 -44.62 -59.54 -38.33
CA ASP A 673 -43.71 -60.60 -38.79
C ASP A 673 -42.21 -60.23 -38.86
N THR A 674 -41.76 -59.35 -37.97
CA THR A 674 -40.39 -58.81 -38.02
C THR A 674 -39.70 -58.99 -36.67
N ALA A 675 -38.46 -59.47 -36.72
CA ALA A 675 -37.57 -59.49 -35.58
C ALA A 675 -36.87 -58.14 -35.47
N TYR A 676 -37.02 -57.49 -34.31
CA TYR A 676 -36.35 -56.25 -33.97
C TYR A 676 -35.37 -56.50 -32.82
N CYS A 677 -34.19 -55.96 -32.95
CA CYS A 677 -33.14 -56.00 -31.95
C CYS A 677 -32.77 -54.57 -31.56
N PHE A 678 -32.57 -54.34 -30.28
CA PHE A 678 -32.27 -53.03 -29.71
C PHE A 678 -30.97 -53.08 -28.93
N ARG A 679 -30.22 -51.99 -28.97
CA ARG A 679 -29.07 -51.72 -28.10
C ARG A 679 -29.09 -50.27 -27.67
N VAL A 680 -28.55 -49.99 -26.49
CA VAL A 680 -28.43 -48.63 -25.95
C VAL A 680 -27.00 -48.37 -25.52
N ARG A 681 -26.57 -47.12 -25.67
CA ARG A 681 -25.42 -46.59 -24.95
C ARG A 681 -25.85 -45.36 -24.15
N ALA A 682 -25.18 -45.11 -23.03
CA ALA A 682 -25.41 -43.98 -22.15
C ALA A 682 -24.22 -43.04 -22.22
N THR A 683 -24.47 -41.75 -22.03
CA THR A 683 -23.43 -40.73 -21.84
C THR A 683 -23.61 -40.14 -20.45
N ASN A 684 -22.53 -40.08 -19.67
CA ASN A 684 -22.55 -39.48 -18.33
C ASN A 684 -22.24 -37.98 -18.39
N ALA A 685 -22.26 -37.30 -17.25
CA ALA A 685 -22.03 -35.87 -17.17
C ALA A 685 -20.55 -35.47 -17.39
N ALA A 686 -19.63 -36.44 -17.41
CA ALA A 686 -18.25 -36.26 -17.84
C ALA A 686 -18.08 -36.37 -19.37
N GLY A 687 -19.16 -36.62 -20.11
CA GLY A 687 -19.11 -36.84 -21.56
C GLY A 687 -18.59 -38.23 -21.96
N LEU A 688 -18.31 -39.11 -21.00
CA LEU A 688 -17.89 -40.47 -21.27
C LEU A 688 -19.07 -41.32 -21.75
N GLU A 689 -18.84 -42.09 -22.80
CA GLU A 689 -19.84 -42.96 -23.39
C GLU A 689 -19.64 -44.41 -22.93
N SER A 690 -20.74 -45.07 -22.53
CA SER A 690 -20.73 -46.49 -22.31
C SER A 690 -20.42 -47.25 -23.61
N SER A 691 -19.82 -48.43 -23.47
CA SER A 691 -19.96 -49.44 -24.53
C SER A 691 -21.44 -49.71 -24.84
N TRP A 692 -21.75 -50.13 -26.06
CA TRP A 692 -23.10 -50.56 -26.42
C TRP A 692 -23.57 -51.71 -25.52
N SER A 693 -24.79 -51.63 -25.02
CA SER A 693 -25.40 -52.68 -24.21
C SER A 693 -25.48 -54.01 -24.95
N SER A 694 -25.68 -55.09 -24.21
CA SER A 694 -26.15 -56.35 -24.79
C SER A 694 -27.42 -56.12 -25.62
N VAL A 695 -27.53 -56.82 -26.74
CA VAL A 695 -28.65 -56.69 -27.67
C VAL A 695 -29.88 -57.40 -27.11
N ALA A 696 -31.01 -56.70 -27.03
CA ALA A 696 -32.31 -57.28 -26.69
C ALA A 696 -33.17 -57.41 -27.94
N CYS A 697 -33.49 -58.65 -28.32
CA CYS A 697 -34.30 -58.93 -29.50
C CYS A 697 -35.70 -59.41 -29.14
N THR A 698 -36.68 -58.97 -29.92
CA THR A 698 -38.04 -59.47 -29.88
C THR A 698 -38.59 -59.65 -31.28
N THR A 699 -39.66 -60.40 -31.41
CA THR A 699 -40.41 -60.55 -32.67
C THR A 699 -41.80 -59.98 -32.51
N THR A 700 -42.27 -59.28 -33.54
CA THR A 700 -43.65 -58.80 -33.64
C THR A 700 -44.56 -59.90 -34.19
N PRO A 701 -45.85 -59.87 -33.83
CA PRO A 701 -46.80 -60.89 -34.25
C PRO A 701 -47.01 -60.92 -35.77
N LEU A 702 -47.13 -62.13 -36.34
CA LEU A 702 -47.78 -62.34 -37.62
C LEU A 702 -49.30 -62.37 -37.37
N ASP A 703 -49.98 -61.37 -37.89
CA ASP A 703 -51.44 -61.18 -37.87
C ASP A 703 -52.20 -62.45 -38.30
N ASP A 704 -53.28 -62.80 -37.60
CA ASP A 704 -54.14 -63.94 -37.95
C ASP A 704 -54.69 -63.85 -39.37
N ARG A 705 -54.90 -62.63 -39.88
CA ARG A 705 -55.37 -62.39 -41.26
C ARG A 705 -54.39 -62.83 -42.33
N ALA A 706 -53.11 -62.95 -42.00
CA ALA A 706 -52.10 -63.46 -42.90
C ALA A 706 -52.04 -65.01 -42.95
N LEU A 707 -52.78 -65.70 -42.08
CA LEU A 707 -52.80 -67.16 -42.01
C LEU A 707 -53.81 -67.77 -43.00
N THR A 708 -53.40 -68.84 -43.67
CA THR A 708 -54.28 -69.64 -44.54
C THR A 708 -55.14 -70.58 -43.71
N ARG A 709 -56.46 -70.50 -43.88
CA ARG A 709 -57.47 -71.21 -43.09
C ARG A 709 -57.98 -72.46 -43.81
N SER A 710 -58.07 -73.60 -43.11
CA SER A 710 -58.85 -74.75 -43.59
C SER A 710 -60.35 -74.55 -43.31
N SER A 711 -61.20 -75.43 -43.85
CA SER A 711 -62.62 -75.46 -43.52
C SER A 711 -62.84 -75.61 -42.00
N GLY A 712 -63.72 -74.79 -41.43
CA GLY A 712 -64.02 -74.77 -39.99
C GLY A 712 -63.45 -73.60 -39.17
N TRP A 713 -62.61 -72.73 -39.77
CA TRP A 713 -62.17 -71.47 -39.15
C TRP A 713 -62.93 -70.25 -39.71
N ARG A 714 -63.27 -69.30 -38.85
CA ARG A 714 -63.91 -68.02 -39.24
C ARG A 714 -63.19 -66.81 -38.64
N PHE A 715 -63.17 -65.71 -39.38
CA PHE A 715 -62.76 -64.42 -38.84
C PHE A 715 -63.86 -63.86 -37.96
N LEU A 716 -63.47 -63.27 -36.84
CA LEU A 716 -64.35 -62.55 -35.94
C LEU A 716 -63.77 -61.16 -35.71
N THR A 717 -64.64 -60.17 -35.66
CA THR A 717 -64.29 -58.88 -35.06
C THR A 717 -64.15 -59.09 -33.56
N GLY A 718 -63.00 -58.70 -33.03
CA GLY A 718 -62.68 -58.81 -31.62
C GLY A 718 -63.39 -57.74 -30.77
N PRO A 719 -63.69 -58.00 -29.49
CA PRO A 719 -64.14 -56.95 -28.57
C PRO A 719 -63.07 -55.86 -28.43
N ALA A 720 -63.46 -54.59 -28.51
CA ALA A 720 -62.55 -53.45 -28.37
C ALA A 720 -61.74 -53.50 -27.05
N SER A 721 -62.32 -54.09 -26.00
CA SER A 721 -61.69 -54.28 -24.69
C SER A 721 -60.47 -55.22 -24.70
N LEU A 722 -60.37 -56.12 -25.68
CA LEU A 722 -59.29 -57.12 -25.75
C LEU A 722 -58.13 -56.72 -26.66
N LYS A 723 -58.25 -55.60 -27.41
CA LYS A 723 -57.20 -55.04 -28.26
C LYS A 723 -56.49 -56.09 -29.12
N PHE A 724 -57.27 -56.90 -29.83
CA PHE A 724 -56.75 -57.83 -30.82
C PHE A 724 -56.05 -57.07 -31.95
N PHE A 725 -55.12 -57.73 -32.63
CA PHE A 725 -54.34 -57.07 -33.66
C PHE A 725 -55.26 -56.70 -34.83
N ASN A 726 -55.27 -55.41 -35.20
CA ASN A 726 -56.25 -54.84 -36.13
C ASN A 726 -57.73 -55.18 -35.81
N ASN A 727 -58.02 -55.40 -34.52
CA ASN A 727 -59.34 -55.76 -33.99
C ASN A 727 -59.95 -57.05 -34.56
N THR A 728 -59.14 -58.00 -35.05
CA THR A 728 -59.62 -59.30 -35.57
C THR A 728 -59.08 -60.49 -34.81
N THR A 729 -59.82 -61.59 -34.81
CA THR A 729 -59.30 -62.90 -34.36
C THR A 729 -59.90 -64.03 -35.19
N THR A 730 -59.13 -65.08 -35.42
CA THR A 730 -59.56 -66.25 -36.17
C THR A 730 -59.91 -67.36 -35.21
N ALA A 731 -61.15 -67.85 -35.30
CA ALA A 731 -61.68 -68.80 -34.33
C ALA A 731 -62.24 -70.08 -34.95
N SER A 732 -62.11 -71.18 -34.21
CA SER A 732 -62.73 -72.47 -34.52
C SER A 732 -63.01 -73.26 -33.25
N ALA A 733 -64.01 -74.14 -33.28
CA ALA A 733 -64.24 -75.18 -32.27
C ALA A 733 -64.23 -76.58 -32.91
N ARG A 734 -63.92 -76.68 -34.21
CA ARG A 734 -63.94 -77.93 -34.98
C ARG A 734 -62.60 -78.64 -34.82
N SER A 735 -62.61 -79.79 -34.15
CA SER A 735 -61.44 -80.65 -34.02
C SER A 735 -60.81 -80.97 -35.39
N GLY A 736 -59.49 -80.87 -35.51
CA GLY A 736 -58.76 -81.12 -36.75
C GLY A 736 -58.65 -79.94 -37.72
N ALA A 737 -59.39 -78.84 -37.51
CA ALA A 737 -59.28 -77.65 -38.36
C ALA A 737 -57.88 -77.00 -38.21
N ALA A 738 -57.29 -76.53 -39.30
CA ALA A 738 -55.91 -76.02 -39.35
C ALA A 738 -55.80 -74.53 -39.78
N LEU A 739 -54.93 -73.77 -39.09
CA LEU A 739 -54.40 -72.47 -39.53
C LEU A 739 -52.94 -72.61 -39.93
N THR A 740 -52.55 -72.12 -41.10
CA THR A 740 -51.22 -72.32 -41.65
C THR A 740 -50.55 -71.00 -42.01
N SER A 741 -49.28 -70.80 -41.63
CA SER A 741 -48.52 -69.62 -42.05
C SER A 741 -48.34 -69.60 -43.58
N PRO A 742 -48.34 -68.41 -44.21
CA PRO A 742 -48.36 -68.31 -45.67
C PRO A 742 -47.06 -68.81 -46.31
N THR A 743 -45.94 -68.57 -45.63
CA THR A 743 -44.58 -68.95 -46.07
C THR A 743 -43.91 -69.91 -45.09
N SER A 744 -42.97 -70.70 -45.61
CA SER A 744 -42.08 -71.55 -44.80
C SER A 744 -41.07 -70.70 -44.04
N ARG A 745 -40.71 -71.16 -42.83
CA ARG A 745 -39.88 -70.43 -41.88
C ARG A 745 -38.94 -71.38 -41.19
N THR A 746 -37.73 -70.94 -40.88
CA THR A 746 -36.84 -71.65 -39.96
C THR A 746 -37.19 -71.21 -38.54
N VAL A 747 -37.63 -72.14 -37.70
CA VAL A 747 -38.18 -71.84 -36.38
C VAL A 747 -37.51 -72.65 -35.30
N LYS A 748 -36.99 -71.97 -34.28
CA LYS A 748 -36.44 -72.54 -33.06
C LYS A 748 -37.43 -72.44 -31.90
N GLN A 749 -38.34 -71.46 -31.92
CA GLN A 749 -39.43 -71.37 -30.95
C GLN A 749 -40.63 -70.67 -31.58
N VAL A 750 -41.83 -71.14 -31.21
CA VAL A 750 -43.11 -70.55 -31.62
C VAL A 750 -43.80 -69.95 -30.40
N ALA A 751 -44.52 -68.86 -30.59
CA ALA A 751 -45.48 -68.37 -29.62
C ALA A 751 -46.80 -68.04 -30.33
N LEU A 752 -47.88 -68.00 -29.56
CA LEU A 752 -49.21 -67.66 -30.03
C LEU A 752 -49.75 -66.50 -29.23
N VAL A 753 -50.39 -65.55 -29.89
CA VAL A 753 -51.33 -64.66 -29.19
C VAL A 753 -52.71 -65.27 -29.39
N ALA A 754 -53.34 -65.65 -28.29
CA ALA A 754 -54.60 -66.37 -28.31
C ALA A 754 -55.52 -65.88 -27.19
N TYR A 755 -56.83 -66.08 -27.38
CA TYR A 755 -57.82 -65.84 -26.34
C TYR A 755 -57.90 -67.05 -25.41
N LYS A 756 -57.72 -66.82 -24.11
CA LYS A 756 -57.92 -67.84 -23.08
C LYS A 756 -59.23 -67.61 -22.35
N CYS A 757 -59.96 -68.68 -22.05
CA CYS A 757 -61.26 -68.62 -21.36
C CYS A 757 -61.60 -69.94 -20.67
N ARG A 758 -62.58 -69.94 -19.76
CA ARG A 758 -62.97 -71.13 -18.97
C ARG A 758 -63.39 -72.35 -19.80
N THR A 759 -63.91 -72.10 -21.00
CA THR A 759 -64.42 -73.12 -21.94
C THR A 759 -63.55 -73.26 -23.20
N CYS A 760 -62.38 -72.61 -23.23
CA CYS A 760 -61.52 -72.61 -24.42
C CYS A 760 -60.84 -73.97 -24.60
N GLY A 761 -60.70 -74.38 -25.86
CA GLY A 761 -60.14 -75.68 -26.27
C GLY A 761 -58.61 -75.71 -26.27
N SER A 762 -58.04 -76.79 -26.82
CA SER A 762 -56.60 -76.93 -27.03
C SER A 762 -56.20 -76.75 -28.49
N VAL A 763 -54.94 -76.36 -28.72
CA VAL A 763 -54.34 -76.26 -30.06
C VAL A 763 -53.02 -77.00 -30.09
N THR A 764 -52.81 -77.81 -31.13
CA THR A 764 -51.57 -78.51 -31.42
C THR A 764 -50.82 -77.77 -32.52
N ILE A 765 -49.55 -77.47 -32.29
CA ILE A 765 -48.72 -76.68 -33.18
C ILE A 765 -47.72 -77.60 -33.87
N PHE A 766 -47.61 -77.48 -35.20
CA PHE A 766 -46.62 -78.15 -36.03
C PHE A 766 -45.77 -77.12 -36.79
N VAL A 767 -44.51 -77.47 -37.05
CA VAL A 767 -43.64 -76.79 -38.01
C VAL A 767 -43.27 -77.83 -39.08
N GLY A 768 -43.75 -77.64 -40.31
CA GLY A 768 -43.69 -78.70 -41.32
C GLY A 768 -44.48 -79.94 -40.87
N SER A 769 -43.81 -81.09 -40.79
CA SER A 769 -44.36 -82.34 -40.25
C SER A 769 -44.06 -82.55 -38.75
N THR A 770 -43.25 -81.68 -38.12
CA THR A 770 -42.81 -81.88 -36.73
C THR A 770 -43.81 -81.26 -35.75
N LYS A 771 -44.34 -82.07 -34.81
CA LYS A 771 -45.16 -81.57 -33.69
C LYS A 771 -44.28 -80.78 -32.71
N VAL A 772 -44.58 -79.51 -32.52
CA VAL A 772 -43.85 -78.59 -31.62
C VAL A 772 -44.39 -78.69 -30.20
N ALA A 773 -45.70 -78.54 -30.03
CA ALA A 773 -46.35 -78.60 -28.72
C ALA A 773 -47.87 -78.80 -28.86
N SER A 774 -48.52 -79.13 -27.75
CA SER A 774 -49.98 -78.99 -27.61
C SER A 774 -50.24 -78.16 -26.36
N THR A 775 -51.06 -77.11 -26.50
CA THR A 775 -51.32 -76.17 -25.41
C THR A 775 -52.81 -75.98 -25.21
N SER A 776 -53.22 -75.90 -23.94
CA SER A 776 -54.60 -75.60 -23.56
C SER A 776 -54.80 -74.10 -23.49
N LEU A 777 -55.86 -73.61 -24.13
CA LEU A 777 -56.30 -72.22 -24.03
C LEU A 777 -57.25 -72.01 -22.84
N ARG A 778 -57.48 -73.01 -22.00
CA ARG A 778 -58.31 -72.87 -20.81
C ARG A 778 -57.66 -71.95 -19.77
N ALA A 779 -58.46 -71.11 -19.11
CA ALA A 779 -58.04 -70.25 -17.99
C ALA A 779 -59.14 -70.11 -16.93
N ASN A 780 -58.78 -69.84 -15.68
CA ASN A 780 -59.72 -69.79 -14.54
C ASN A 780 -60.46 -68.44 -14.41
N THR A 781 -59.99 -67.38 -15.08
CA THR A 781 -60.54 -66.02 -15.08
C THR A 781 -61.54 -65.77 -16.22
N SER A 782 -62.26 -64.64 -16.18
CA SER A 782 -62.98 -64.08 -17.33
C SER A 782 -62.00 -63.83 -18.49
N GLY A 783 -62.40 -64.19 -19.70
CA GLY A 783 -61.43 -64.51 -20.75
C GLY A 783 -60.54 -63.34 -21.19
N SER A 784 -59.28 -63.65 -21.47
CA SER A 784 -58.20 -62.69 -21.69
C SER A 784 -57.41 -63.00 -22.96
N ARG A 785 -56.93 -61.96 -23.64
CA ARG A 785 -55.90 -62.08 -24.67
C ARG A 785 -54.55 -62.38 -24.00
N SER A 786 -53.88 -63.45 -24.42
CA SER A 786 -52.65 -63.91 -23.78
C SER A 786 -51.58 -64.32 -24.79
N LEU A 787 -50.34 -63.95 -24.51
CA LEU A 787 -49.17 -64.48 -25.21
C LEU A 787 -48.80 -65.83 -24.59
N ILE A 788 -48.80 -66.87 -25.41
CA ILE A 788 -48.50 -68.25 -25.03
C ILE A 788 -47.21 -68.65 -25.72
N THR A 789 -46.11 -68.62 -24.98
CA THR A 789 -44.80 -69.05 -25.45
C THR A 789 -44.69 -70.57 -25.34
N LEU A 790 -44.37 -71.23 -26.45
CA LEU A 790 -44.17 -72.68 -26.46
C LEU A 790 -42.71 -73.01 -26.12
N PRO A 791 -42.41 -74.24 -25.66
CA PRO A 791 -41.02 -74.67 -25.43
C PRO A 791 -40.15 -74.46 -26.67
N ALA A 792 -38.89 -74.04 -26.46
CA ALA A 792 -37.93 -73.96 -27.55
C ALA A 792 -37.57 -75.36 -28.05
N LEU A 793 -37.43 -75.49 -29.36
CA LEU A 793 -36.98 -76.71 -30.02
C LEU A 793 -35.47 -76.86 -29.82
N ARG A 794 -35.01 -78.09 -29.54
CA ARG A 794 -33.58 -78.41 -29.43
C ARG A 794 -32.81 -78.07 -30.71
N THR A 795 -33.42 -78.31 -31.87
CA THR A 795 -32.90 -77.94 -33.19
C THR A 795 -33.95 -77.16 -33.96
N ALA A 796 -33.53 -76.11 -34.67
CA ALA A 796 -34.45 -75.33 -35.50
C ALA A 796 -35.07 -76.21 -36.59
N LYS A 797 -36.36 -76.02 -36.85
CA LYS A 797 -37.12 -76.77 -37.86
C LYS A 797 -37.63 -75.83 -38.94
N SER A 798 -37.57 -76.26 -40.18
CA SER A 798 -38.00 -75.47 -41.33
C SER A 798 -39.32 -75.98 -41.87
N GLY A 799 -40.26 -75.07 -42.10
CA GLY A 799 -41.57 -75.39 -42.68
C GLY A 799 -42.62 -74.33 -42.38
N LYS A 800 -43.84 -74.52 -42.87
CA LYS A 800 -44.99 -73.68 -42.49
C LYS A 800 -45.43 -74.03 -41.07
N ILE A 801 -45.79 -73.03 -40.28
CA ILE A 801 -46.37 -73.21 -38.94
C ILE A 801 -47.85 -73.58 -39.13
N ARG A 802 -48.27 -74.72 -38.60
CA ARG A 802 -49.65 -75.21 -38.67
C ARG A 802 -50.23 -75.36 -37.27
N LEU A 803 -51.35 -74.70 -37.00
CA LEU A 803 -52.10 -74.80 -35.74
C LEU A 803 -53.34 -75.65 -35.97
N ILE A 804 -53.46 -76.78 -35.28
CA ILE A 804 -54.58 -77.73 -35.42
C ILE A 804 -55.39 -77.73 -34.12
N VAL A 805 -56.71 -77.55 -34.19
CA VAL A 805 -57.59 -77.62 -33.02
C VAL A 805 -57.61 -79.05 -32.46
N GLY A 806 -57.27 -79.21 -31.18
CA GLY A 806 -57.05 -80.52 -30.54
C GLY A 806 -58.25 -81.13 -29.80
N SER A 807 -59.16 -80.32 -29.26
CA SER A 807 -60.33 -80.80 -28.50
C SER A 807 -61.65 -80.45 -29.21
N GLY A 808 -62.58 -81.41 -29.32
CA GLY A 808 -63.94 -81.12 -29.77
C GLY A 808 -64.75 -80.36 -28.71
N GLY A 809 -65.36 -79.24 -29.08
CA GLY A 809 -66.34 -78.51 -28.25
C GLY A 809 -65.84 -77.21 -27.59
N GLY A 810 -64.54 -77.08 -27.29
CA GLY A 810 -63.97 -75.84 -26.74
C GLY A 810 -63.52 -74.85 -27.81
N GLN A 811 -63.85 -73.56 -27.68
CA GLN A 811 -63.48 -72.55 -28.68
C GLN A 811 -61.98 -72.24 -28.63
N VAL A 812 -61.32 -72.21 -29.78
CA VAL A 812 -59.94 -71.73 -29.99
C VAL A 812 -60.02 -70.41 -30.75
N ARG A 813 -59.43 -69.32 -30.23
CA ARG A 813 -59.30 -68.05 -30.96
C ARG A 813 -57.83 -67.64 -31.01
N ILE A 814 -57.31 -67.47 -32.22
CA ILE A 814 -55.93 -67.09 -32.49
C ILE A 814 -55.95 -65.67 -33.05
N ASP A 815 -55.11 -64.82 -32.46
CA ASP A 815 -54.92 -63.43 -32.85
C ASP A 815 -53.62 -63.25 -33.63
N ALA A 816 -52.58 -64.01 -33.26
CA ALA A 816 -51.33 -64.00 -33.99
C ALA A 816 -50.48 -65.23 -33.76
N VAL A 817 -49.56 -65.47 -34.69
CA VAL A 817 -48.49 -66.45 -34.56
C VAL A 817 -47.15 -65.72 -34.54
N LEU A 818 -46.24 -66.15 -33.68
CA LEU A 818 -44.88 -65.64 -33.64
C LEU A 818 -43.87 -66.77 -33.77
N SER A 819 -42.73 -66.45 -34.36
CA SER A 819 -41.62 -67.39 -34.53
C SER A 819 -40.28 -66.69 -34.40
N ARG A 820 -39.30 -67.36 -33.80
CA ARG A 820 -37.89 -66.94 -33.84
C ARG A 820 -37.02 -68.02 -34.46
N SER A 821 -36.04 -67.61 -35.25
CA SER A 821 -35.14 -68.50 -36.02
C SER A 821 -33.84 -68.84 -35.29
N SER A 822 -33.41 -68.04 -34.30
CA SER A 822 -32.16 -68.22 -33.54
C SER A 822 -32.30 -67.82 -32.08
#